data_AF-A0A948MMV4-F1
#
_entry.id   AF-A0A948MMV4-F1
#
_cell.length_a   1.000
_cell.length_b   1.000
_cell.length_c   1.000
_cell.angle_alpha   90.00
_cell.angle_beta   90.00
_cell.angle_gamma   90.00
#
_symmetry.space_group_name_H-M   'P 1'
#
loop_
_entity.id
_entity.type
_entity.pdbx_description
1 polymer ?
#
loop_
_entity_poly.entity_id
_entity_poly.type
_entity_poly.pdbx_seq_one_letter_code
_entity_poly.pdbx_strand_id
1 'polypeptide(L)'
;MSLLSRFCYSLLLCLLSPLLLGYLLWRSRKDSAYRLRLAERFAFKLPAQHARGGIVLHTVSVGEFNAARPLIKQLLKQYPQLPLTISCTTPTASAAILKLQAEQQLGHNIIHCYLPFDFPWLMRRWLAFLQPQLLIILETELWPNLLANCKALAIPTLVVNARLSARSARGYRRLSCLVQPMLHNISQILTQDSASARRFATLAAPKVQLAGNLKYELDVPAQSVALAADIKPALQGRIVWVAASTHAGEDEMLLQAYRQLHLQYPQLLLVLVPRHPERFDAVAALLQQQQLSYVRRSKSQLPASTTAVWLADSMGELLSWYQLADFVFIGGSLIERGGHNPLEAMVFAKAVISGPYVFNFQQVFNLLQRQQAYLAVSSSDDIASAVQQLIDQPELAQQLGSKGLALYQQQQGALARTMDEVRQLLPLAGTARLQQGSAVAWFDAAFFPNAGLHYFQPQYWQQQGLVSGQSTGRNTVWFVRQDDKQAVLRHYYRGGLIGKINKDCFWPVPLRQSRAMAEYALLWQMQSWGLPVPRPCAALYQPRRWLGITWAYRADILIERIEGATDLAQVLQQQSLSAAQWQQLGSMIARFHQHSVYHSDLNCHNILLDKQGKFWLIDFDKCALRAGNDWQQATLARLQRSLQKEQGLHSSFSWQPQLWPALLHGYQQQLTG
;
A
#
# COMPACT_ATOMS: atom_id res chain seq x y z
N MET A 1 25.96 -13.78 10.94
CA MET A 1 26.35 -12.35 11.12
C MET A 1 25.16 -11.41 11.31
N SER A 2 24.00 -11.59 10.66
CA SER A 2 22.83 -10.68 10.75
C SER A 2 22.16 -10.58 12.15
N LEU A 3 22.16 -11.67 12.92
CA LEU A 3 21.59 -11.66 14.28
C LEU A 3 22.44 -10.85 15.25
N LEU A 4 23.77 -10.91 15.11
CA LEU A 4 24.71 -10.19 15.96
C LEU A 4 24.64 -8.67 15.71
N SER A 5 24.61 -8.22 14.46
CA SER A 5 24.50 -6.80 14.13
C SER A 5 23.19 -6.19 14.63
N ARG A 6 22.06 -6.90 14.48
CA ARG A 6 20.76 -6.46 15.02
C ARG A 6 20.73 -6.48 16.55
N PHE A 7 21.41 -7.44 17.19
CA PHE A 7 21.56 -7.47 18.65
C PHE A 7 22.35 -6.25 19.13
N CYS A 8 23.50 -5.94 18.54
CA CYS A 8 24.30 -4.75 18.86
C CYS A 8 23.49 -3.45 18.66
N TYR A 9 22.73 -3.35 17.57
CA TYR A 9 21.80 -2.23 17.34
C TYR A 9 20.77 -2.10 18.46
N SER A 10 20.18 -3.22 18.89
CA SER A 10 19.18 -3.22 19.97
C SER A 10 19.79 -2.84 21.31
N LEU A 11 21.00 -3.32 21.60
CA LEU A 11 21.76 -2.96 22.81
C LEU A 11 22.09 -1.47 22.82
N LEU A 12 22.56 -0.92 21.70
CA LEU A 12 22.83 0.51 21.57
C LEU A 12 21.56 1.33 21.80
N LEU A 13 20.42 0.90 21.24
CA LEU A 13 19.14 1.56 21.47
C LEU A 13 18.74 1.55 22.96
N CYS A 14 19.01 0.46 23.69
CA CYS A 14 18.77 0.39 25.13
C CYS A 14 19.62 1.42 25.88
N LEU A 15 20.92 1.48 25.57
CA LEU A 15 21.86 2.40 26.20
C LEU A 15 21.51 3.87 25.92
N LEU A 16 20.99 4.18 24.73
CA LEU A 16 20.57 5.53 24.34
C LEU A 16 19.17 5.92 24.84
N SER A 17 18.38 4.96 25.34
CA SER A 17 17.00 5.22 25.76
C SER A 17 16.83 6.25 26.88
N PRO A 18 17.71 6.37 27.90
CA PRO A 18 17.60 7.41 28.91
C PRO A 18 17.79 8.81 28.31
N LEU A 19 18.70 8.97 27.34
CA LEU A 19 18.92 10.23 26.63
C LEU A 19 17.72 10.62 25.77
N LEU A 20 17.12 9.65 25.08
CA LEU A 20 15.90 9.85 24.30
C LEU A 20 14.73 10.30 25.18
N LEU A 21 14.56 9.68 26.35
CA LEU A 21 13.55 10.07 27.33
C LEU A 21 13.82 11.46 27.90
N GLY A 22 15.07 11.76 28.27
CA GLY A 22 15.48 13.09 28.72
C GLY A 22 15.19 14.16 27.66
N TYR A 23 15.45 13.87 26.39
CA TYR A 23 15.11 14.75 25.27
C TYR A 23 13.61 14.99 25.13
N LEU A 24 12.79 13.93 25.21
CA LEU A 24 11.33 14.06 25.14
C LEU A 24 10.77 14.86 26.32
N LEU A 25 11.30 14.65 27.53
CA LEU A 25 10.93 15.42 28.73
C LEU A 25 11.31 16.89 28.59
N TRP A 26 12.54 17.17 28.14
CA TRP A 26 12.99 18.53 27.89
C TRP A 26 12.12 19.23 26.83
N ARG A 27 11.85 18.56 25.69
CA ARG A 27 10.99 19.10 24.64
C ARG A 27 9.55 19.31 25.12
N SER A 28 9.08 18.48 26.06
CA SER A 28 7.75 18.63 26.67
C SER A 28 7.55 19.91 27.48
N ARG A 29 8.62 20.62 27.82
CA ARG A 29 8.54 21.96 28.43
C ARG A 29 7.98 23.01 27.47
N LYS A 30 8.26 22.87 26.17
CA LYS A 30 7.74 23.77 25.12
C LYS A 30 6.42 23.30 24.51
N ASP A 31 6.24 21.98 24.38
CA ASP A 31 5.03 21.38 23.82
C ASP A 31 4.65 20.13 24.62
N SER A 32 3.58 20.23 25.41
CA SER A 32 3.13 19.15 26.30
C SER A 32 2.74 17.88 25.55
N ALA A 33 2.44 17.94 24.25
CA ALA A 33 2.07 16.78 23.45
C ALA A 33 3.19 15.73 23.35
N TYR A 34 4.46 16.11 23.58
CA TYR A 34 5.59 15.18 23.60
C TYR A 34 5.56 14.18 24.77
N ARG A 35 4.86 14.47 25.87
CA ARG A 35 4.75 13.56 27.03
C ARG A 35 3.45 12.75 27.10
N LEU A 36 2.40 13.14 26.36
CA LEU A 36 1.05 12.56 26.53
C LEU A 36 0.92 11.09 26.12
N ARG A 37 1.74 10.61 25.16
CA ARG A 37 1.58 9.28 24.54
C ARG A 37 2.78 8.36 24.73
N LEU A 38 3.56 8.57 25.80
CA LEU A 38 4.73 7.75 26.11
C LEU A 38 4.37 6.27 26.31
N ALA A 39 3.23 5.97 26.95
CA ALA A 39 2.79 4.59 27.17
C ALA A 39 2.60 3.79 25.88
N GLU A 40 2.23 4.45 24.78
CA GLU A 40 2.10 3.81 23.45
C GLU A 40 3.49 3.50 22.86
N ARG A 41 4.45 4.42 23.03
CA ARG A 41 5.85 4.21 22.57
C ARG A 41 6.53 3.03 23.28
N PHE A 42 6.11 2.73 24.49
CA PHE A 42 6.56 1.55 25.24
C PHE A 42 5.67 0.31 25.05
N ALA A 43 4.69 0.36 24.14
CA ALA A 43 3.68 -0.68 23.95
C ALA A 43 2.98 -1.11 25.26
N PHE A 44 2.98 -0.26 26.30
CA PHE A 44 2.25 -0.46 27.55
C PHE A 44 0.76 -0.20 27.33
N LYS A 45 0.44 0.86 26.57
CA LYS A 45 -0.90 1.11 26.05
C LYS A 45 -0.95 0.60 24.60
N LEU A 46 -1.75 -0.43 24.37
CA LEU A 46 -2.01 -0.98 23.03
C LEU A 46 -3.27 -0.34 22.42
N PRO A 47 -3.44 -0.38 21.09
CA PRO A 47 -4.67 0.09 20.43
C PRO A 47 -5.93 -0.67 20.89
N ALA A 48 -7.11 -0.16 20.53
CA ALA A 48 -8.38 -0.82 20.85
C ALA A 48 -8.50 -2.20 20.17
N GLN A 49 -9.31 -3.11 20.74
CA GLN A 49 -9.46 -4.49 20.22
C GLN A 49 -9.98 -4.56 18.78
N HIS A 50 -10.84 -3.61 18.38
CA HIS A 50 -11.35 -3.53 17.01
C HIS A 50 -10.27 -3.11 15.98
N ALA A 51 -9.06 -2.76 16.41
CA ALA A 51 -7.94 -2.44 15.51
C ALA A 51 -7.22 -3.69 14.96
N ARG A 52 -7.58 -4.88 15.45
CA ARG A 52 -6.87 -6.13 15.12
C ARG A 52 -7.22 -6.65 13.74
N GLY A 53 -6.28 -7.33 13.10
CA GLY A 53 -6.50 -8.02 11.81
C GLY A 53 -6.63 -7.08 10.61
N GLY A 54 -6.24 -5.82 10.76
CA GLY A 54 -6.38 -4.77 9.75
C GLY A 54 -5.10 -4.43 8.99
N ILE A 55 -5.10 -3.29 8.32
CA ILE A 55 -3.93 -2.70 7.66
C ILE A 55 -3.29 -1.71 8.62
N VAL A 56 -1.96 -1.70 8.68
CA VAL A 56 -1.21 -0.67 9.41
C VAL A 56 -0.50 0.23 8.40
N LEU A 57 -0.74 1.53 8.47
CA LEU A 57 -0.04 2.55 7.70
C LEU A 57 0.83 3.38 8.64
N HIS A 58 2.13 3.43 8.40
CA HIS A 58 3.07 4.23 9.17
C HIS A 58 3.45 5.51 8.42
N THR A 59 3.17 6.66 9.03
CA THR A 59 3.56 8.00 8.56
C THR A 59 4.19 8.77 9.73
N VAL A 60 5.50 8.99 9.70
CA VAL A 60 6.26 9.57 10.81
C VAL A 60 5.86 11.02 11.06
N SER A 61 5.75 11.79 9.98
CA SER A 61 5.50 13.23 9.98
C SER A 61 4.14 13.62 9.39
N VAL A 62 3.73 14.87 9.63
CA VAL A 62 2.49 15.42 9.04
C VAL A 62 2.59 15.53 7.51
N GLY A 63 3.81 15.77 6.98
CA GLY A 63 4.04 15.81 5.53
C GLY A 63 3.81 14.45 4.87
N GLU A 64 4.30 13.39 5.50
CA GLU A 64 4.03 12.02 5.07
C GLU A 64 2.54 11.67 5.17
N PHE A 65 1.91 11.99 6.30
CA PHE A 65 0.47 11.76 6.46
C PHE A 65 -0.34 12.45 5.34
N ASN A 66 -0.03 13.70 5.02
CA ASN A 66 -0.69 14.44 3.95
C ASN A 66 -0.46 13.78 2.58
N ALA A 67 0.76 13.35 2.27
CA ALA A 67 1.07 12.64 1.04
C ALA A 67 0.36 11.27 0.94
N ALA A 68 0.07 10.63 2.07
CA ALA A 68 -0.65 9.35 2.13
C ALA A 68 -2.18 9.47 2.10
N ARG A 69 -2.78 10.67 2.18
CA ARG A 69 -4.24 10.84 2.19
C ARG A 69 -4.96 10.16 1.01
N PRO A 70 -4.49 10.25 -0.24
CA PRO A 70 -5.12 9.55 -1.37
C PRO A 70 -5.10 8.03 -1.20
N LEU A 71 -3.99 7.49 -0.69
CA LEU A 71 -3.86 6.07 -0.35
C LEU A 71 -4.82 5.67 0.77
N ILE A 72 -4.93 6.46 1.84
CA ILE A 72 -5.85 6.20 2.95
C ILE A 72 -7.29 6.11 2.44
N LYS A 73 -7.74 7.07 1.62
CA LYS A 73 -9.09 7.07 1.04
C LYS A 73 -9.34 5.83 0.19
N GLN A 74 -8.40 5.45 -0.68
CA GLN A 74 -8.54 4.23 -1.50
C GLN A 74 -8.55 2.94 -0.68
N LEU A 75 -7.73 2.84 0.37
CA LEU A 75 -7.72 1.68 1.26
C LEU A 75 -9.06 1.52 1.98
N LEU A 76 -9.62 2.61 2.52
CA LEU A 76 -10.93 2.59 3.18
C LEU A 76 -12.06 2.24 2.20
N LYS A 77 -11.98 2.73 0.95
CA LYS A 77 -12.96 2.44 -0.10
C LYS A 77 -12.91 0.98 -0.57
N GLN A 78 -11.72 0.42 -0.78
CA GLN A 78 -11.54 -0.92 -1.33
C GLN A 78 -11.60 -2.04 -0.28
N TYR A 79 -11.24 -1.74 0.97
CA TYR A 79 -11.23 -2.70 2.08
C TYR A 79 -12.02 -2.18 3.29
N PRO A 80 -13.32 -1.83 3.12
CA PRO A 80 -14.13 -1.22 4.19
C PRO A 80 -14.28 -2.12 5.42
N GLN A 81 -14.15 -3.44 5.27
CA GLN A 81 -14.22 -4.43 6.34
C GLN A 81 -12.95 -4.52 7.20
N LEU A 82 -11.82 -3.98 6.73
CA LEU A 82 -10.56 -4.05 7.44
C LEU A 82 -10.34 -2.78 8.28
N PRO A 83 -9.99 -2.91 9.58
CA PRO A 83 -9.53 -1.79 10.37
C PRO A 83 -8.27 -1.17 9.74
N LEU A 84 -8.16 0.16 9.72
CA LEU A 84 -6.97 0.88 9.27
C LEU A 84 -6.32 1.57 10.48
N THR A 85 -5.19 1.03 10.93
CA THR A 85 -4.39 1.68 11.98
C THR A 85 -3.35 2.60 11.35
N ILE A 86 -3.42 3.90 11.62
CA ILE A 86 -2.42 4.87 11.19
C ILE A 86 -1.49 5.19 12.37
N SER A 87 -0.21 4.86 12.24
CA SER A 87 0.80 5.13 13.26
C SER A 87 1.73 6.28 12.88
N CYS A 88 2.11 7.09 13.86
CA CYS A 88 3.08 8.18 13.67
C CYS A 88 4.04 8.27 14.86
N THR A 89 4.97 9.23 14.79
CA THR A 89 5.88 9.52 15.91
C THR A 89 5.88 10.99 16.32
N THR A 90 5.22 11.88 15.57
CA THR A 90 5.18 13.32 15.84
C THR A 90 3.80 13.80 16.32
N PRO A 91 3.73 14.77 17.26
CA PRO A 91 2.45 15.35 17.69
C PRO A 91 1.63 16.00 16.58
N THR A 92 2.29 16.63 15.62
CA THR A 92 1.62 17.29 14.48
C THR A 92 0.95 16.29 13.54
N ALA A 93 1.63 15.17 13.24
CA ALA A 93 1.00 14.06 12.51
C ALA A 93 -0.18 13.49 13.30
N SER A 94 -0.02 13.32 14.63
CA SER A 94 -1.07 12.82 15.50
C SER A 94 -2.33 13.66 15.45
N ALA A 95 -2.21 14.98 15.59
CA ALA A 95 -3.33 15.91 15.51
C ALA A 95 -4.04 15.83 14.14
N ALA A 96 -3.28 15.74 13.05
CA ALA A 96 -3.83 15.61 11.70
C ALA A 96 -4.58 14.29 11.51
N ILE A 97 -4.05 13.18 12.03
CA ILE A 97 -4.72 11.86 11.99
C ILE A 97 -6.00 11.89 12.82
N LEU A 98 -5.98 12.46 14.02
CA LEU A 98 -7.16 12.58 14.88
C LEU A 98 -8.25 13.45 14.24
N LYS A 99 -7.85 14.52 13.54
CA LYS A 99 -8.79 15.34 12.77
C LYS A 99 -9.45 14.52 11.66
N LEU A 100 -8.67 13.77 10.88
CA LEU A 100 -9.19 12.88 9.84
C LEU A 100 -10.13 11.81 10.43
N GLN A 101 -9.76 11.24 11.59
CA GLN A 101 -10.57 10.24 12.29
C GLN A 101 -11.93 10.80 12.74
N ALA A 102 -12.01 12.10 13.04
CA ALA A 102 -13.25 12.78 13.44
C ALA A 102 -14.15 13.17 12.25
N GLU A 103 -13.64 13.13 11.02
CA GLU A 103 -14.43 13.42 9.81
C GLU A 103 -15.45 12.28 9.57
N GLN A 104 -16.73 12.53 9.88
CA GLN A 104 -17.82 11.54 9.85
C GLN A 104 -18.02 10.86 8.48
N GLN A 105 -17.50 11.45 7.39
CA GLN A 105 -17.66 10.98 6.02
C GLN A 105 -16.76 9.78 5.65
N LEU A 106 -15.77 9.42 6.46
CA LEU A 106 -14.75 8.42 6.11
C LEU A 106 -14.97 7.02 6.70
N GLY A 107 -16.07 6.80 7.44
CA GLY A 107 -16.40 5.51 8.05
C GLY A 107 -15.50 5.15 9.23
N HIS A 108 -16.08 4.58 10.30
CA HIS A 108 -15.48 4.46 11.64
C HIS A 108 -14.28 3.50 11.82
N ASN A 109 -13.48 3.24 10.77
CA ASN A 109 -12.42 2.22 10.80
C ASN A 109 -10.99 2.76 10.87
N ILE A 110 -10.79 4.06 11.11
CA ILE A 110 -9.46 4.65 11.35
C ILE A 110 -9.13 4.57 12.85
N ILE A 111 -8.03 3.90 13.18
CA ILE A 111 -7.45 3.86 14.52
C ILE A 111 -6.10 4.56 14.51
N HIS A 112 -5.81 5.33 15.56
CA HIS A 112 -4.54 6.02 15.68
C HIS A 112 -3.73 5.60 16.92
N CYS A 113 -2.45 5.31 16.73
CA CYS A 113 -1.48 5.08 17.82
C CYS A 113 -0.08 5.62 17.49
N TYR A 114 0.78 5.78 18.48
CA TYR A 114 2.21 6.01 18.24
C TYR A 114 2.91 4.69 17.93
N LEU A 115 3.85 4.72 16.99
CA LEU A 115 4.74 3.59 16.76
C LEU A 115 5.58 3.36 18.04
N PRO A 116 5.70 2.11 18.53
CA PRO A 116 6.62 1.80 19.62
C PRO A 116 8.07 2.17 19.29
N PHE A 117 8.90 2.32 20.30
CA PHE A 117 10.35 2.33 20.09
C PHE A 117 10.81 0.99 19.53
N ASP A 118 11.84 1.02 18.67
CA ASP A 118 12.33 -0.13 17.90
C ASP A 118 13.10 -1.17 18.73
N PHE A 119 12.58 -1.49 19.92
CA PHE A 119 13.00 -2.61 20.72
C PHE A 119 12.31 -3.89 20.25
N PRO A 120 13.04 -5.03 20.19
CA PRO A 120 12.49 -6.26 19.63
C PRO A 120 11.26 -6.76 20.38
N TRP A 121 11.21 -6.66 21.71
CA TRP A 121 10.05 -7.09 22.50
C TRP A 121 8.83 -6.17 22.38
N LEU A 122 9.04 -4.86 22.25
CA LEU A 122 7.95 -3.89 22.08
C LEU A 122 7.29 -4.02 20.71
N MET A 123 8.11 -4.07 19.66
CA MET A 123 7.62 -4.28 18.29
C MET A 123 6.89 -5.62 18.18
N ARG A 124 7.44 -6.68 18.77
CA ARG A 124 6.77 -7.99 18.81
C ARG A 124 5.43 -7.92 19.53
N ARG A 125 5.36 -7.29 20.71
CA ARG A 125 4.13 -7.15 21.50
C ARG A 125 3.06 -6.38 20.71
N TRP A 126 3.43 -5.27 20.09
CA TRP A 126 2.53 -4.44 19.30
C TRP A 126 2.03 -5.14 18.03
N LEU A 127 2.92 -5.74 17.24
CA LEU A 127 2.54 -6.49 16.03
C LEU A 127 1.73 -7.75 16.36
N ALA A 128 2.07 -8.47 17.44
CA ALA A 128 1.33 -9.67 17.84
C ALA A 128 -0.07 -9.33 18.40
N PHE A 129 -0.25 -8.13 18.96
CA PHE A 129 -1.56 -7.63 19.34
C PHE A 129 -2.38 -7.22 18.11
N LEU A 130 -1.85 -6.31 17.28
CA LEU A 130 -2.56 -5.81 16.10
C LEU A 130 -2.80 -6.90 15.05
N GLN A 131 -1.91 -7.87 14.93
CA GLN A 131 -1.97 -8.94 13.92
C GLN A 131 -2.26 -8.39 12.51
N PRO A 132 -1.51 -7.38 12.04
CA PRO A 132 -1.83 -6.72 10.79
C PRO A 132 -1.74 -7.67 9.60
N GLN A 133 -2.63 -7.49 8.64
CA GLN A 133 -2.58 -8.22 7.38
C GLN A 133 -1.51 -7.71 6.44
N LEU A 134 -1.22 -6.40 6.52
CA LEU A 134 -0.18 -5.69 5.78
C LEU A 134 0.32 -4.51 6.63
N LEU A 135 1.63 -4.29 6.64
CA LEU A 135 2.25 -3.06 7.13
C LEU A 135 2.75 -2.23 5.94
N ILE A 136 2.22 -1.02 5.80
CA ILE A 136 2.62 -0.03 4.81
C ILE A 136 3.48 1.02 5.50
N ILE A 137 4.68 1.31 4.99
CA ILE A 137 5.59 2.33 5.50
C ILE A 137 5.76 3.40 4.43
N LEU A 138 5.50 4.66 4.77
CA LEU A 138 5.74 5.76 3.84
C LEU A 138 7.20 6.24 3.89
N GLU A 139 7.76 6.57 2.73
CA GLU A 139 9.12 7.07 2.54
C GLU A 139 10.23 6.11 3.05
N THR A 140 11.04 6.50 4.04
CA THR A 140 12.24 5.72 4.44
C THR A 140 12.46 5.60 5.95
N GLU A 141 11.39 5.37 6.70
CA GLU A 141 11.45 5.13 8.14
C GLU A 141 11.55 3.62 8.41
N LEU A 142 12.68 3.04 7.97
CA LEU A 142 12.96 1.61 8.02
C LEU A 142 13.69 1.24 9.32
N TRP A 143 13.08 0.34 10.09
CA TRP A 143 13.54 -0.03 11.42
C TRP A 143 13.92 -1.52 11.50
N PRO A 144 15.16 -1.87 11.90
CA PRO A 144 15.63 -3.26 11.90
C PRO A 144 14.77 -4.22 12.73
N ASN A 145 14.32 -3.83 13.92
CA ASN A 145 13.54 -4.73 14.77
C ASN A 145 12.07 -4.83 14.34
N LEU A 146 11.47 -3.74 13.85
CA LEU A 146 10.14 -3.75 13.21
C LEU A 146 10.11 -4.76 12.05
N LEU A 147 11.00 -4.61 11.07
CA LEU A 147 11.02 -5.45 9.87
C LEU A 147 11.37 -6.91 10.18
N ALA A 148 12.30 -7.15 11.12
CA ALA A 148 12.61 -8.50 11.58
C ALA A 148 11.40 -9.16 12.27
N ASN A 149 10.63 -8.41 13.08
CA ASN A 149 9.42 -8.94 13.71
C ASN A 149 8.28 -9.15 12.71
N CYS A 150 8.12 -8.28 11.71
CA CYS A 150 7.19 -8.51 10.61
C CYS A 150 7.51 -9.83 9.89
N LYS A 151 8.77 -10.05 9.50
CA LYS A 151 9.20 -11.33 8.90
C LYS A 151 8.92 -12.52 9.81
N ALA A 152 9.25 -12.42 11.09
CA ALA A 152 9.04 -13.50 12.07
C ALA A 152 7.56 -13.81 12.33
N LEU A 153 6.67 -12.82 12.18
CA LEU A 153 5.21 -12.98 12.28
C LEU A 153 4.55 -13.21 10.91
N ALA A 154 5.36 -13.31 9.85
CA ALA A 154 4.94 -13.43 8.45
C ALA A 154 4.02 -12.27 7.96
N ILE A 155 4.12 -11.11 8.58
CA ILE A 155 3.40 -9.91 8.16
C ILE A 155 4.09 -9.34 6.91
N PRO A 156 3.41 -9.23 5.77
CA PRO A 156 3.98 -8.60 4.59
C PRO A 156 4.19 -7.11 4.85
N THR A 157 5.23 -6.56 4.24
CA THR A 157 5.62 -5.15 4.40
C THR A 157 5.79 -4.49 3.05
N LEU A 158 5.14 -3.34 2.89
CA LEU A 158 5.16 -2.54 1.68
C LEU A 158 5.74 -1.16 2.01
N VAL A 159 6.84 -0.80 1.39
CA VAL A 159 7.38 0.56 1.50
C VAL A 159 6.90 1.35 0.29
N VAL A 160 6.19 2.45 0.52
CA VAL A 160 5.58 3.28 -0.53
C VAL A 160 6.18 4.67 -0.56
N ASN A 161 6.14 5.32 -1.73
CA ASN A 161 6.75 6.63 -1.94
C ASN A 161 8.23 6.67 -1.51
N ALA A 162 8.93 5.54 -1.64
CA ALA A 162 10.24 5.34 -1.03
C ALA A 162 11.29 6.27 -1.65
N ARG A 163 11.94 7.07 -0.81
CA ARG A 163 12.95 8.06 -1.20
C ARG A 163 14.25 7.85 -0.44
N LEU A 164 15.28 7.37 -1.11
CA LEU A 164 16.60 7.25 -0.50
C LEU A 164 17.50 8.36 -1.01
N SER A 165 18.01 9.26 -0.17
CA SER A 165 18.96 10.29 -0.61
C SER A 165 20.36 9.72 -0.87
N ALA A 166 21.22 10.42 -1.63
CA ALA A 166 22.61 10.01 -1.81
C ALA A 166 23.39 9.94 -0.49
N ARG A 167 23.12 10.87 0.44
CA ARG A 167 23.71 10.87 1.79
C ARG A 167 23.27 9.66 2.60
N SER A 168 21.97 9.36 2.61
CA SER A 168 21.40 8.22 3.34
C SER A 168 21.92 6.90 2.76
N ALA A 169 22.00 6.77 1.43
CA ALA A 169 22.55 5.57 0.77
C ALA A 169 24.01 5.31 1.15
N ARG A 170 24.85 6.35 1.26
CA ARG A 170 26.23 6.21 1.76
C ARG A 170 26.27 5.72 3.20
N GLY A 171 25.42 6.27 4.07
CA GLY A 171 25.30 5.81 5.46
C GLY A 171 24.87 4.34 5.55
N TYR A 172 23.86 3.97 4.76
CA TYR A 172 23.34 2.60 4.69
C TYR A 172 24.41 1.62 4.20
N ARG A 173 25.24 2.03 3.23
CA ARG A 173 26.37 1.22 2.73
C ARG A 173 27.42 0.95 3.81
N ARG A 174 27.72 1.93 4.67
CA ARG A 174 28.68 1.77 5.79
C ARG A 174 28.19 0.77 6.84
N LEU A 175 26.88 0.64 7.01
CA LEU A 175 26.23 -0.28 7.96
C LEU A 175 25.59 -1.48 7.26
N SER A 176 26.19 -1.97 6.17
CA SER A 176 25.62 -3.03 5.32
C SER A 176 25.25 -4.29 6.11
N CYS A 177 26.03 -4.65 7.14
CA CYS A 177 25.77 -5.82 7.99
C CYS A 177 24.46 -5.76 8.78
N LEU A 178 23.91 -4.56 9.00
CA LEU A 178 22.61 -4.32 9.62
C LEU A 178 21.54 -4.04 8.56
N VAL A 179 21.88 -3.21 7.57
CA VAL A 179 20.94 -2.72 6.55
C VAL A 179 20.54 -3.80 5.54
N GLN A 180 21.49 -4.58 5.01
CA GLN A 180 21.14 -5.61 4.03
C GLN A 180 20.14 -6.62 4.60
N PRO A 181 20.36 -7.24 5.78
CA PRO A 181 19.35 -8.12 6.38
C PRO A 181 18.01 -7.43 6.66
N MET A 182 18.03 -6.16 7.04
CA MET A 182 16.80 -5.38 7.24
C MET A 182 16.01 -5.24 5.93
N LEU A 183 16.67 -4.87 4.83
CA LEU A 183 16.03 -4.71 3.52
C LEU A 183 15.50 -6.04 2.96
N HIS A 184 16.17 -7.17 3.23
CA HIS A 184 15.71 -8.50 2.82
C HIS A 184 14.42 -8.95 3.54
N ASN A 185 14.05 -8.30 4.64
CA ASN A 185 12.78 -8.57 5.33
C ASN A 185 11.59 -7.82 4.72
N ILE A 186 11.81 -6.94 3.73
CA ILE A 186 10.76 -6.17 3.07
C ILE A 186 10.11 -6.99 1.96
N SER A 187 8.78 -6.99 1.88
CA SER A 187 8.07 -7.71 0.81
C SER A 187 8.15 -6.98 -0.53
N GLN A 188 7.99 -5.66 -0.56
CA GLN A 188 8.14 -4.83 -1.76
C GLN A 188 8.51 -3.38 -1.39
N ILE A 189 9.35 -2.75 -2.22
CA ILE A 189 9.69 -1.33 -2.14
C ILE A 189 9.23 -0.62 -3.43
N LEU A 190 8.30 0.32 -3.27
CA LEU A 190 7.79 1.19 -4.33
C LEU A 190 8.44 2.57 -4.20
N THR A 191 9.39 2.85 -5.09
CA THR A 191 10.16 4.09 -5.09
C THR A 191 9.45 5.22 -5.84
N GLN A 192 9.67 6.44 -5.38
CA GLN A 192 9.11 7.63 -6.02
C GLN A 192 9.88 8.08 -7.27
N ASP A 193 11.16 7.69 -7.40
CA ASP A 193 12.02 8.11 -8.50
C ASP A 193 13.07 7.05 -8.86
N SER A 194 13.56 7.08 -10.12
CA SER A 194 14.52 6.11 -10.63
C SER A 194 15.87 6.15 -9.91
N ALA A 195 16.25 7.31 -9.36
CA ALA A 195 17.50 7.45 -8.64
C ALA A 195 17.44 6.72 -7.28
N SER A 196 16.30 6.77 -6.61
CA SER A 196 16.01 6.02 -5.38
C SER A 196 15.98 4.52 -5.67
N ALA A 197 15.34 4.09 -6.77
CA ALA A 197 15.35 2.69 -7.22
C ALA A 197 16.78 2.14 -7.37
N ARG A 198 17.65 2.86 -8.10
CA ARG A 198 19.06 2.48 -8.27
C ARG A 198 19.81 2.39 -6.93
N ARG A 199 19.56 3.33 -6.01
CA ARG A 199 20.22 3.34 -4.70
C ARG A 199 19.77 2.17 -3.82
N PHE A 200 18.50 1.81 -3.81
CA PHE A 200 18.02 0.61 -3.12
C PHE A 200 18.58 -0.67 -3.73
N ALA A 201 18.61 -0.77 -5.06
CA ALA A 201 19.23 -1.90 -5.77
C ALA A 201 20.71 -2.06 -5.41
N THR A 202 21.46 -0.96 -5.33
CA THR A 202 22.87 -0.96 -4.90
C THR A 202 23.06 -1.47 -3.46
N LEU A 203 22.04 -1.35 -2.62
CA LEU A 203 22.04 -1.88 -1.24
C LEU A 203 21.52 -3.32 -1.17
N ALA A 204 21.37 -4.00 -2.31
CA ALA A 204 20.86 -5.36 -2.42
C ALA A 204 19.44 -5.54 -1.84
N ALA A 205 18.57 -4.53 -1.97
CA ALA A 205 17.15 -4.72 -1.72
C ALA A 205 16.57 -5.65 -2.79
N PRO A 206 15.92 -6.78 -2.42
CA PRO A 206 15.59 -7.83 -3.39
C PRO A 206 14.39 -7.51 -4.29
N LYS A 207 13.53 -6.58 -3.88
CA LYS A 207 12.24 -6.30 -4.53
C LYS A 207 11.96 -4.79 -4.54
N VAL A 208 12.33 -4.15 -5.65
CA VAL A 208 12.26 -2.70 -5.84
C VAL A 208 11.60 -2.40 -7.17
N GLN A 209 10.54 -1.58 -7.15
CA GLN A 209 9.84 -1.12 -8.33
C GLN A 209 9.70 0.41 -8.31
N LEU A 210 9.69 1.03 -9.50
CA LEU A 210 9.36 2.44 -9.65
C LEU A 210 7.84 2.58 -9.66
N ALA A 211 7.28 3.27 -8.66
CA ALA A 211 5.85 3.56 -8.59
C ALA A 211 5.55 5.03 -8.86
N GLY A 212 6.48 5.96 -8.65
CA GLY A 212 6.20 7.40 -8.74
C GLY A 212 5.73 7.97 -7.41
N ASN A 213 5.37 9.25 -7.40
CA ASN A 213 5.21 10.02 -6.18
C ASN A 213 3.73 10.30 -5.85
N LEU A 214 3.29 9.89 -4.66
CA LEU A 214 1.90 10.07 -4.21
C LEU A 214 1.48 11.54 -4.07
N LYS A 215 2.43 12.49 -4.04
CA LYS A 215 2.13 13.93 -4.03
C LYS A 215 1.44 14.42 -5.31
N TYR A 216 1.52 13.66 -6.41
CA TYR A 216 0.84 13.95 -7.68
C TYR A 216 -0.54 13.28 -7.77
N GLU A 217 -1.09 12.79 -6.67
CA GLU A 217 -2.40 12.12 -6.61
C GLU A 217 -3.40 13.00 -5.84
N LEU A 218 -3.53 14.27 -6.26
CA LEU A 218 -4.42 15.22 -5.60
C LEU A 218 -5.87 14.84 -5.88
N ASP A 219 -6.60 14.57 -4.81
CA ASP A 219 -8.04 14.41 -4.83
C ASP A 219 -8.71 15.76 -4.54
N VAL A 220 -9.39 16.34 -5.54
CA VAL A 220 -10.07 17.64 -5.41
C VAL A 220 -11.42 17.43 -4.73
N PRO A 221 -11.64 17.97 -3.52
CA PRO A 221 -12.90 17.77 -2.79
C PRO A 221 -14.08 18.40 -3.53
N ALA A 222 -15.22 17.70 -3.59
CA ALA A 222 -16.44 18.20 -4.23
C ALA A 222 -16.90 19.57 -3.67
N GLN A 223 -16.73 19.79 -2.36
CA GLN A 223 -17.02 21.08 -1.72
C GLN A 223 -16.17 22.23 -2.29
N SER A 224 -14.92 21.96 -2.67
CA SER A 224 -14.05 22.99 -3.26
C SER A 224 -14.53 23.37 -4.66
N VAL A 225 -14.97 22.39 -5.45
CA VAL A 225 -15.56 22.61 -6.78
C VAL A 225 -16.86 23.41 -6.67
N ALA A 226 -17.74 23.02 -5.74
CA ALA A 226 -19.00 23.74 -5.50
C ALA A 226 -18.75 25.20 -5.08
N LEU A 227 -17.85 25.43 -4.12
CA LEU A 227 -17.51 26.78 -3.67
C LEU A 227 -16.95 27.65 -4.81
N ALA A 228 -16.07 27.09 -5.64
CA ALA A 228 -15.54 27.81 -6.79
C ALA A 228 -16.65 28.15 -7.80
N ALA A 229 -17.57 27.23 -8.06
CA ALA A 229 -18.71 27.46 -8.94
C ALA A 229 -19.63 28.59 -8.43
N ASP A 230 -19.91 28.62 -7.12
CA ASP A 230 -20.75 29.64 -6.48
C ASP A 230 -20.13 31.04 -6.53
N ILE A 231 -18.81 31.14 -6.40
CA ILE A 231 -18.08 32.42 -6.40
C ILE A 231 -17.85 32.95 -7.83
N LYS A 232 -17.69 32.06 -8.81
CA LYS A 232 -17.28 32.41 -10.18
C LYS A 232 -18.10 33.56 -10.82
N PRO A 233 -19.44 33.64 -10.67
CA PRO A 233 -20.22 34.74 -11.23
C PRO A 233 -19.79 36.13 -10.73
N ALA A 234 -19.39 36.26 -9.47
CA ALA A 234 -18.95 37.53 -8.89
C ALA A 234 -17.60 38.01 -9.43
N LEU A 235 -16.84 37.12 -10.08
CA LEU A 235 -15.52 37.40 -10.66
C LEU A 235 -15.58 37.61 -12.17
N GLN A 236 -16.77 37.63 -12.77
CA GLN A 236 -16.92 37.78 -14.22
C GLN A 236 -16.31 39.11 -14.70
N GLY A 237 -15.46 39.04 -15.74
CA GLY A 237 -14.77 40.20 -16.31
C GLY A 237 -13.57 40.70 -15.50
N ARG A 238 -13.23 40.04 -14.38
CA ARG A 238 -12.02 40.32 -13.60
C ARG A 238 -10.85 39.46 -14.08
N ILE A 239 -9.64 39.96 -13.88
CA ILE A 239 -8.42 39.14 -13.95
C ILE A 239 -8.01 38.79 -12.52
N VAL A 240 -7.98 37.50 -12.19
CA VAL A 240 -7.83 36.99 -10.83
C VAL A 240 -6.40 36.50 -10.61
N TRP A 241 -5.63 37.27 -9.84
CA TRP A 241 -4.32 36.88 -9.35
C TRP A 241 -4.44 36.31 -7.94
N VAL A 242 -4.13 35.03 -7.75
CA VAL A 242 -4.11 34.41 -6.42
C VAL A 242 -2.70 34.39 -5.86
N ALA A 243 -2.47 35.06 -4.73
CA ALA A 243 -1.25 34.92 -3.94
C ALA A 243 -1.48 33.94 -2.79
N ALA A 244 -1.00 32.71 -2.98
CA ALA A 244 -1.34 31.57 -2.14
C ALA A 244 -0.33 31.33 -1.01
N SER A 245 -0.84 31.15 0.21
CA SER A 245 -0.06 30.78 1.39
C SER A 245 1.07 31.77 1.73
N THR A 246 0.78 33.06 1.69
CA THR A 246 1.75 34.14 1.93
C THR A 246 2.18 34.25 3.39
N HIS A 247 3.39 34.80 3.61
CA HIS A 247 3.98 35.09 4.91
C HIS A 247 4.37 36.55 5.06
N ALA A 248 4.63 36.98 6.30
CA ALA A 248 5.13 38.33 6.59
C ALA A 248 6.42 38.60 5.80
N GLY A 249 6.53 39.80 5.23
CA GLY A 249 7.55 40.18 4.26
C GLY A 249 7.12 39.94 2.81
N GLU A 250 6.35 38.89 2.52
CA GLU A 250 5.86 38.62 1.17
C GLU A 250 4.59 39.42 0.86
N ASP A 251 3.68 39.58 1.82
CA ASP A 251 2.44 40.35 1.62
C ASP A 251 2.76 41.81 1.23
N GLU A 252 3.74 42.43 1.89
CA GLU A 252 4.20 43.77 1.59
C GLU A 252 4.74 43.88 0.16
N MET A 253 5.58 42.94 -0.28
CA MET A 253 6.13 42.90 -1.63
C MET A 253 5.04 42.71 -2.69
N LEU A 254 4.08 41.82 -2.43
CA LEU A 254 2.95 41.53 -3.33
C LEU A 254 2.03 42.75 -3.46
N LEU A 255 1.74 43.45 -2.36
CA LEU A 255 0.93 44.67 -2.39
C LEU A 255 1.66 45.84 -3.06
N GLN A 256 2.97 45.94 -2.91
CA GLN A 256 3.79 46.91 -3.64
C GLN A 256 3.71 46.65 -5.16
N ALA A 257 3.87 45.39 -5.59
CA ALA A 257 3.74 45.01 -6.99
C ALA A 257 2.33 45.29 -7.53
N TYR A 258 1.29 44.93 -6.76
CA TYR A 258 -0.10 45.18 -7.14
C TYR A 258 -0.39 46.68 -7.39
N ARG A 259 0.12 47.56 -6.53
CA ARG A 259 -0.06 49.01 -6.67
C ARG A 259 0.52 49.58 -7.96
N GLN A 260 1.62 49.02 -8.45
CA GLN A 260 2.21 49.43 -9.73
C GLN A 260 1.28 49.13 -10.92
N LEU A 261 0.42 48.11 -10.79
CA LEU A 261 -0.41 47.58 -11.87
C LEU A 261 -1.87 48.03 -11.81
N HIS A 262 -2.43 48.23 -10.61
CA HIS A 262 -3.87 48.42 -10.41
C HIS A 262 -4.45 49.62 -11.17
N LEU A 263 -3.68 50.71 -11.32
CA LEU A 263 -4.13 51.89 -12.07
C LEU A 263 -4.25 51.60 -13.58
N GLN A 264 -3.34 50.78 -14.12
CA GLN A 264 -3.33 50.39 -15.53
C GLN A 264 -4.33 49.27 -15.83
N TYR A 265 -4.57 48.38 -14.86
CA TYR A 265 -5.45 47.21 -15.00
C TYR A 265 -6.52 47.23 -13.90
N PRO A 266 -7.55 48.10 -13.99
CA PRO A 266 -8.58 48.23 -12.96
C PRO A 266 -9.40 46.94 -12.73
N GLN A 267 -9.44 46.06 -13.72
CA GLN A 267 -10.07 44.73 -13.64
C GLN A 267 -9.26 43.71 -12.82
N LEU A 268 -7.99 43.99 -12.50
CA LEU A 268 -7.12 43.09 -11.74
C LEU A 268 -7.61 42.97 -10.28
N LEU A 269 -7.85 41.75 -9.84
CA LEU A 269 -8.19 41.40 -8.46
C LEU A 269 -7.05 40.57 -7.85
N LEU A 270 -6.48 41.04 -6.75
CA LEU A 270 -5.55 40.24 -5.94
C LEU A 270 -6.35 39.47 -4.87
N VAL A 271 -6.38 38.15 -4.98
CA VAL A 271 -6.85 37.27 -3.91
C VAL A 271 -5.66 36.91 -3.03
N LEU A 272 -5.57 37.51 -1.85
CA LEU A 272 -4.46 37.34 -0.92
C LEU A 272 -4.82 36.27 0.11
N VAL A 273 -4.06 35.18 0.17
CA VAL A 273 -4.33 34.02 1.01
C VAL A 273 -3.20 33.82 2.03
N PRO A 274 -3.26 34.43 3.24
CA PRO A 274 -2.23 34.24 4.25
C PRO A 274 -2.14 32.79 4.71
N ARG A 275 -0.93 32.28 4.95
CA ARG A 275 -0.72 30.87 5.35
C ARG A 275 -1.35 30.50 6.71
N HIS A 276 -1.43 31.48 7.61
CA HIS A 276 -1.61 31.28 9.03
C HIS A 276 -2.77 32.13 9.56
N PRO A 277 -3.77 31.54 10.26
CA PRO A 277 -4.94 32.28 10.76
C PRO A 277 -4.59 33.49 11.63
N GLU A 278 -3.55 33.36 12.46
CA GLU A 278 -3.08 34.44 13.34
C GLU A 278 -2.61 35.69 12.57
N ARG A 279 -2.41 35.59 11.25
CA ARG A 279 -2.01 36.71 10.40
C ARG A 279 -3.17 37.44 9.73
N PHE A 280 -4.38 36.92 9.78
CA PHE A 280 -5.52 37.47 9.03
C PHE A 280 -5.78 38.94 9.39
N ASP A 281 -5.80 39.29 10.67
CA ASP A 281 -6.04 40.66 11.10
C ASP A 281 -4.85 41.58 10.85
N ALA A 282 -3.62 41.07 10.96
CA ALA A 282 -2.42 41.83 10.63
C ALA A 282 -2.37 42.22 9.14
N VAL A 283 -2.75 41.29 8.25
CA VAL A 283 -2.83 41.57 6.81
C VAL A 283 -3.99 42.52 6.50
N ALA A 284 -5.14 42.39 7.16
CA ALA A 284 -6.24 43.33 7.01
C ALA A 284 -5.84 44.77 7.42
N ALA A 285 -5.10 44.91 8.53
CA ALA A 285 -4.56 46.21 8.95
C ALA A 285 -3.55 46.77 7.94
N LEU A 286 -2.69 45.93 7.37
CA LEU A 286 -1.77 46.32 6.29
C LEU A 286 -2.53 46.85 5.07
N LEU A 287 -3.60 46.17 4.63
CA LEU A 287 -4.43 46.62 3.51
C LEU A 287 -5.06 47.98 3.77
N GLN A 288 -5.56 48.20 5.00
CA GLN A 288 -6.14 49.47 5.42
C GLN A 288 -5.09 50.60 5.45
N GLN A 289 -3.90 50.34 5.99
CA GLN A 289 -2.78 51.30 5.99
C GLN A 289 -2.37 51.67 4.55
N GLN A 290 -2.44 50.71 3.64
CA GLN A 290 -2.13 50.89 2.23
C GLN A 290 -3.31 51.51 1.45
N GLN A 291 -4.42 51.90 2.11
CA GLN A 291 -5.57 52.55 1.48
C GLN A 291 -6.11 51.81 0.23
N LEU A 292 -5.95 50.48 0.17
CA LEU A 292 -6.47 49.66 -0.91
C LEU A 292 -7.91 49.26 -0.60
N SER A 293 -8.80 49.30 -1.59
CA SER A 293 -10.17 48.80 -1.42
C SER A 293 -10.12 47.27 -1.24
N TYR A 294 -10.63 46.76 -0.12
CA TYR A 294 -10.62 45.33 0.15
C TYR A 294 -11.89 44.83 0.84
N VAL A 295 -12.17 43.54 0.65
CA VAL A 295 -13.21 42.81 1.38
C VAL A 295 -12.61 41.55 2.00
N ARG A 296 -13.26 41.04 3.06
CA ARG A 296 -12.80 39.84 3.79
C ARG A 296 -13.72 38.66 3.49
N ARG A 297 -13.14 37.51 3.14
CA ARG A 297 -13.88 36.28 2.90
C ARG A 297 -14.63 35.80 4.16
N SER A 298 -14.04 35.96 5.34
CA SER A 298 -14.64 35.60 6.64
C SER A 298 -15.92 36.36 6.96
N LYS A 299 -16.17 37.50 6.29
CA LYS A 299 -17.40 38.30 6.42
C LYS A 299 -18.46 37.92 5.39
N SER A 300 -18.26 36.83 4.65
CA SER A 300 -19.11 36.38 3.55
C SER A 300 -19.33 37.43 2.46
N GLN A 301 -18.38 38.35 2.31
CA GLN A 301 -18.42 39.40 1.29
C GLN A 301 -17.85 38.88 -0.02
N LEU A 302 -18.56 39.15 -1.11
CA LEU A 302 -18.07 38.97 -2.48
C LEU A 302 -17.42 40.27 -2.96
N PRO A 303 -16.34 40.22 -3.77
CA PRO A 303 -15.72 41.41 -4.30
C PRO A 303 -16.65 42.10 -5.30
N ALA A 304 -16.77 43.43 -5.20
CA ALA A 304 -17.39 44.25 -6.23
C ALA A 304 -16.38 44.53 -7.36
N SER A 305 -16.83 45.07 -8.49
CA SER A 305 -15.97 45.44 -9.63
C SER A 305 -14.83 46.40 -9.25
N THR A 306 -15.00 47.22 -8.22
CA THR A 306 -14.01 48.18 -7.70
C THR A 306 -13.13 47.65 -6.56
N THR A 307 -13.38 46.43 -6.08
CA THR A 307 -12.57 45.82 -5.01
C THR A 307 -11.18 45.46 -5.56
N ALA A 308 -10.13 46.03 -4.99
CA ALA A 308 -8.75 45.78 -5.41
C ALA A 308 -8.20 44.46 -4.84
N VAL A 309 -8.44 44.20 -3.55
CA VAL A 309 -7.93 43.01 -2.85
C VAL A 309 -9.07 42.22 -2.21
N TRP A 310 -9.10 40.91 -2.45
CA TRP A 310 -9.94 39.99 -1.68
C TRP A 310 -9.06 39.23 -0.68
N LEU A 311 -9.20 39.57 0.61
CA LEU A 311 -8.49 38.87 1.67
C LEU A 311 -9.19 37.54 1.96
N ALA A 312 -8.57 36.43 1.57
CA ALA A 312 -9.04 35.07 1.80
C ALA A 312 -8.63 34.59 3.21
N ASP A 313 -9.28 35.15 4.23
CA ASP A 313 -9.06 34.87 5.65
C ASP A 313 -9.94 33.72 6.20
N SER A 314 -10.10 32.68 5.39
CA SER A 314 -10.83 31.44 5.71
C SER A 314 -9.92 30.22 5.52
N MET A 315 -10.08 29.21 6.37
CA MET A 315 -9.26 27.99 6.30
C MET A 315 -9.88 26.92 5.42
N GLY A 316 -9.05 26.24 4.63
CA GLY A 316 -9.45 25.06 3.85
C GLY A 316 -10.05 25.35 2.47
N GLU A 317 -10.08 26.61 2.02
CA GLU A 317 -10.67 27.01 0.73
C GLU A 317 -9.63 27.17 -0.41
N LEU A 318 -8.34 26.84 -0.17
CA LEU A 318 -7.24 27.14 -1.09
C LEU A 318 -7.41 26.54 -2.50
N LEU A 319 -7.89 25.30 -2.60
CA LEU A 319 -8.15 24.66 -3.90
C LEU A 319 -9.27 25.35 -4.68
N SER A 320 -10.18 26.03 -4.00
CA SER A 320 -11.23 26.83 -4.66
C SER A 320 -10.63 28.09 -5.25
N TRP A 321 -9.71 28.74 -4.54
CA TRP A 321 -8.98 29.90 -5.06
C TRP A 321 -8.17 29.56 -6.30
N TYR A 322 -7.44 28.43 -6.30
CA TYR A 322 -6.71 28.02 -7.50
C TYR A 322 -7.61 27.77 -8.71
N GLN A 323 -8.83 27.23 -8.54
CA GLN A 323 -9.76 27.06 -9.65
C GLN A 323 -10.21 28.39 -10.27
N LEU A 324 -10.39 29.41 -9.43
CA LEU A 324 -10.83 30.75 -9.81
C LEU A 324 -9.71 31.64 -10.37
N ALA A 325 -8.45 31.29 -10.12
CA ALA A 325 -7.29 32.06 -10.56
C ALA A 325 -7.13 32.06 -12.08
N ASP A 326 -6.61 33.15 -12.64
CA ASP A 326 -5.99 33.15 -13.98
C ASP A 326 -4.52 32.73 -13.87
N PHE A 327 -3.83 33.22 -12.85
CA PHE A 327 -2.46 32.84 -12.50
C PHE A 327 -2.21 32.96 -11.00
N VAL A 328 -1.16 32.28 -10.54
CA VAL A 328 -0.94 32.01 -9.12
C VAL A 328 0.49 32.37 -8.72
N PHE A 329 0.64 33.13 -7.64
CA PHE A 329 1.89 33.24 -6.90
C PHE A 329 1.92 32.24 -5.74
N ILE A 330 2.98 31.45 -5.63
CA ILE A 330 3.17 30.48 -4.54
C ILE A 330 4.07 31.09 -3.47
N GLY A 331 3.49 31.39 -2.30
CA GLY A 331 4.18 32.00 -1.16
C GLY A 331 5.16 31.08 -0.43
N GLY A 332 5.77 31.62 0.62
CA GLY A 332 6.92 31.05 1.33
C GLY A 332 8.19 31.00 0.48
N SER A 333 8.20 31.67 -0.67
CA SER A 333 9.20 31.52 -1.73
C SER A 333 10.07 32.76 -1.92
N LEU A 334 9.64 33.93 -1.45
CA LEU A 334 10.45 35.17 -1.45
C LEU A 334 11.24 35.36 -0.14
N ILE A 335 10.94 34.54 0.86
CA ILE A 335 11.66 34.49 2.13
C ILE A 335 12.27 33.10 2.34
N GLU A 336 13.30 32.97 3.16
CA GLU A 336 14.01 31.72 3.47
C GLU A 336 13.17 30.72 4.29
N ARG A 337 11.98 30.37 3.81
CA ARG A 337 11.06 29.37 4.39
C ARG A 337 10.94 28.09 3.56
N GLY A 338 11.29 28.15 2.28
CA GLY A 338 11.44 26.98 1.42
C GLY A 338 10.27 26.68 0.48
N GLY A 339 9.32 27.60 0.36
CA GLY A 339 8.22 27.53 -0.60
C GLY A 339 7.09 26.61 -0.18
N HIS A 340 5.88 26.93 -0.65
CA HIS A 340 4.71 26.07 -0.55
C HIS A 340 4.49 25.22 -1.80
N ASN A 341 3.41 24.44 -1.79
CA ASN A 341 3.13 23.39 -2.76
C ASN A 341 2.63 23.95 -4.11
N PRO A 342 3.40 23.87 -5.21
CA PRO A 342 2.93 24.32 -6.53
C PRO A 342 1.99 23.29 -7.22
N LEU A 343 1.97 22.04 -6.75
CA LEU A 343 1.22 20.95 -7.41
C LEU A 343 -0.28 21.21 -7.47
N GLU A 344 -0.83 21.88 -6.47
CA GLU A 344 -2.25 22.22 -6.40
C GLU A 344 -2.66 23.20 -7.51
N ALA A 345 -1.81 24.18 -7.84
CA ALA A 345 -2.05 25.10 -8.95
C ALA A 345 -1.88 24.40 -10.32
N MET A 346 -0.91 23.49 -10.43
CA MET A 346 -0.63 22.75 -11.66
C MET A 346 -1.80 21.86 -12.10
N VAL A 347 -2.53 21.25 -11.16
CA VAL A 347 -3.73 20.42 -11.47
C VAL A 347 -4.81 21.23 -12.18
N PHE A 348 -4.93 22.52 -11.86
CA PHE A 348 -5.90 23.42 -12.46
C PHE A 348 -5.34 24.19 -13.67
N ALA A 349 -4.20 23.74 -14.21
CA ALA A 349 -3.50 24.37 -15.33
C ALA A 349 -3.25 25.88 -15.12
N LYS A 350 -2.88 26.29 -13.91
CA LYS A 350 -2.61 27.70 -13.61
C LYS A 350 -1.12 28.02 -13.77
N ALA A 351 -0.82 29.15 -14.41
CA ALA A 351 0.55 29.66 -14.47
C ALA A 351 1.06 29.93 -13.06
N VAL A 352 2.26 29.46 -12.77
CA VAL A 352 2.90 29.58 -11.45
C VAL A 352 3.96 30.67 -11.49
N ILE A 353 3.91 31.57 -10.52
CA ILE A 353 4.96 32.54 -10.18
C ILE A 353 5.52 32.13 -8.82
N SER A 354 6.85 32.11 -8.66
CA SER A 354 7.47 31.76 -7.39
C SER A 354 8.83 32.42 -7.19
N GLY A 355 9.15 32.70 -5.92
CA GLY A 355 10.45 33.19 -5.51
C GLY A 355 11.56 32.12 -5.54
N PRO A 356 12.82 32.49 -5.21
CA PRO A 356 13.96 31.59 -5.29
C PRO A 356 14.01 30.54 -4.18
N TYR A 357 13.35 30.77 -3.04
CA TYR A 357 13.46 29.91 -1.86
C TYR A 357 12.47 28.75 -1.90
N VAL A 358 12.78 27.71 -2.67
CA VAL A 358 11.86 26.58 -2.94
C VAL A 358 12.32 25.21 -2.40
N PHE A 359 13.22 25.20 -1.40
CA PHE A 359 13.88 23.97 -0.95
C PHE A 359 12.94 22.85 -0.44
N ASN A 360 11.73 23.16 0.03
CA ASN A 360 10.73 22.15 0.42
C ASN A 360 10.15 21.39 -0.79
N PHE A 361 10.12 22.05 -1.95
CA PHE A 361 9.59 21.52 -3.22
C PHE A 361 10.64 21.53 -4.34
N GLN A 362 11.93 21.53 -3.98
CA GLN A 362 13.05 21.66 -4.93
C GLN A 362 12.95 20.70 -6.12
N GLN A 363 12.53 19.46 -5.88
CA GLN A 363 12.40 18.47 -6.95
C GLN A 363 11.32 18.86 -7.97
N VAL A 364 10.20 19.43 -7.52
CA VAL A 364 9.12 19.88 -8.39
C VAL A 364 9.57 21.11 -9.18
N PHE A 365 10.17 22.10 -8.51
CA PHE A 365 10.66 23.31 -9.17
C PHE A 365 11.82 23.04 -10.14
N ASN A 366 12.70 22.08 -9.86
CA ASN A 366 13.72 21.65 -10.82
C ASN A 366 13.10 21.08 -12.11
N LEU A 367 11.96 20.40 -12.01
CA LEU A 367 11.24 19.89 -13.17
C LEU A 367 10.50 21.03 -13.90
N LEU A 368 9.85 21.93 -13.17
CA LEU A 368 9.19 23.12 -13.75
C LEU A 368 10.19 24.01 -14.49
N GLN A 369 11.38 24.24 -13.91
CA GLN A 369 12.46 25.02 -14.55
C GLN A 369 12.91 24.40 -15.87
N ARG A 370 13.14 23.08 -15.89
CA ARG A 370 13.56 22.35 -17.10
C ARG A 370 12.53 22.45 -18.22
N GLN A 371 11.25 22.53 -17.87
CA GLN A 371 10.16 22.68 -18.84
C GLN A 371 9.79 24.14 -19.13
N GLN A 372 10.45 25.10 -18.46
CA GLN A 372 10.09 26.52 -18.49
C GLN A 372 8.57 26.69 -18.24
N ALA A 373 8.10 26.10 -17.14
CA ALA A 373 6.68 25.99 -16.79
C ALA A 373 6.26 26.89 -15.62
N TYR A 374 7.12 27.82 -15.20
CA TYR A 374 6.82 28.83 -14.18
C TYR A 374 7.68 30.09 -14.40
N LEU A 375 7.29 31.21 -13.78
CA LEU A 375 8.05 32.46 -13.75
C LEU A 375 8.75 32.60 -12.39
N ALA A 376 10.08 32.76 -12.43
CA ALA A 376 10.88 33.01 -11.24
C ALA A 376 10.99 34.52 -10.99
N VAL A 377 10.79 34.95 -9.74
CA VAL A 377 10.81 36.36 -9.32
C VAL A 377 11.63 36.53 -8.05
N SER A 378 12.17 37.72 -7.78
CA SER A 378 12.97 37.97 -6.57
C SER A 378 12.67 39.28 -5.86
N SER A 379 11.95 40.20 -6.52
CA SER A 379 11.61 41.53 -6.00
C SER A 379 10.15 41.89 -6.31
N SER A 380 9.64 42.98 -5.71
CA SER A 380 8.32 43.51 -6.05
C SER A 380 8.23 43.98 -7.50
N ASP A 381 9.30 44.51 -8.08
CA ASP A 381 9.35 44.92 -9.49
C ASP A 381 9.33 43.69 -10.43
N ASP A 382 10.05 42.62 -10.08
CA ASP A 382 10.00 41.35 -10.84
C ASP A 382 8.58 40.76 -10.83
N ILE A 383 7.90 40.82 -9.68
CA ILE A 383 6.52 40.36 -9.53
C ILE A 383 5.60 41.19 -10.41
N ALA A 384 5.72 42.52 -10.37
CA ALA A 384 4.90 43.41 -11.19
C ALA A 384 5.09 43.13 -12.67
N SER A 385 6.35 42.99 -13.13
CA SER A 385 6.68 42.65 -14.52
C SER A 385 6.12 41.28 -14.94
N ALA A 386 6.27 40.24 -14.09
CA ALA A 386 5.75 38.91 -14.38
C ALA A 386 4.21 38.90 -14.45
N VAL A 387 3.53 39.59 -13.53
CA VAL A 387 2.07 39.71 -13.53
C VAL A 387 1.59 40.51 -14.75
N GLN A 388 2.24 41.62 -15.07
CA GLN A 388 1.95 42.40 -16.27
C GLN A 388 2.08 41.55 -17.53
N GLN A 389 3.17 40.79 -17.66
CA GLN A 389 3.39 39.90 -18.80
C GLN A 389 2.26 38.89 -18.96
N LEU A 390 1.75 38.30 -17.87
CA LEU A 390 0.64 37.34 -17.92
C LEU A 390 -0.72 38.00 -18.22
N ILE A 391 -0.90 39.25 -17.84
CA ILE A 391 -2.10 40.04 -18.17
C ILE A 391 -2.09 40.42 -19.67
N ASP A 392 -0.97 40.94 -20.15
CA ASP A 392 -0.81 41.40 -21.54
C ASP A 392 -0.74 40.24 -22.52
N GLN A 393 -0.28 39.07 -22.08
CA GLN A 393 -0.16 37.85 -22.89
C GLN A 393 -0.89 36.67 -22.22
N PRO A 394 -2.25 36.61 -22.29
CA PRO A 394 -3.01 35.51 -21.69
C PRO A 394 -2.62 34.12 -22.23
N GLU A 395 -2.15 34.06 -23.48
CA GLU A 395 -1.63 32.83 -24.09
C GLU A 395 -0.40 32.28 -23.35
N LEU A 396 0.47 33.15 -22.83
CA LEU A 396 1.62 32.74 -22.02
C LEU A 396 1.16 32.09 -20.71
N ALA A 397 0.13 32.65 -20.05
CA ALA A 397 -0.42 32.06 -18.85
C ALA A 397 -0.99 30.66 -19.13
N GLN A 398 -1.72 30.49 -20.23
CA GLN A 398 -2.22 29.19 -20.68
C GLN A 398 -1.08 28.21 -21.03
N GLN A 399 -0.02 28.69 -21.67
CA GLN A 399 1.14 27.87 -22.03
C GLN A 399 1.89 27.38 -20.77
N LEU A 400 2.16 28.26 -19.80
CA LEU A 400 2.81 27.88 -18.55
C LEU A 400 1.93 26.92 -17.75
N GLY A 401 0.64 27.21 -17.65
CA GLY A 401 -0.34 26.37 -16.97
C GLY A 401 -0.46 24.98 -17.59
N SER A 402 -0.56 24.88 -18.92
CA SER A 402 -0.63 23.60 -19.64
C SER A 402 0.66 22.78 -19.52
N LYS A 403 1.84 23.42 -19.55
CA LYS A 403 3.12 22.75 -19.25
C LYS A 403 3.16 22.21 -17.82
N GLY A 404 2.68 22.99 -16.85
CA GLY A 404 2.56 22.57 -15.46
C GLY A 404 1.63 21.36 -15.29
N LEU A 405 0.45 21.40 -15.94
CA LEU A 405 -0.50 20.28 -15.95
C LEU A 405 0.07 19.04 -16.63
N ALA A 406 0.73 19.18 -17.78
CA ALA A 406 1.36 18.06 -18.48
C ALA A 406 2.44 17.39 -17.62
N LEU A 407 3.28 18.19 -16.93
CA LEU A 407 4.24 17.67 -15.97
C LEU A 407 3.55 16.93 -14.82
N TYR A 408 2.46 17.49 -14.29
CA TYR A 408 1.69 16.86 -13.22
C TYR A 408 1.16 15.48 -13.67
N GLN A 409 0.48 15.43 -14.81
CA GLN A 409 -0.10 14.21 -15.38
C GLN A 409 0.95 13.14 -15.68
N GLN A 410 2.13 13.54 -16.16
CA GLN A 410 3.25 12.62 -16.41
C GLN A 410 3.71 11.88 -15.14
N GLN A 411 3.52 12.48 -13.96
CA GLN A 411 3.93 11.90 -12.67
C GLN A 411 2.82 11.06 -12.00
N GLN A 412 1.60 11.02 -12.56
CA GLN A 412 0.47 10.31 -11.99
C GLN A 412 0.55 8.77 -12.13
N GLY A 413 -0.42 8.08 -11.53
CA GLY A 413 -0.57 6.63 -11.55
C GLY A 413 0.20 5.91 -10.43
N ALA A 414 0.85 6.66 -9.53
CA ALA A 414 1.53 6.11 -8.38
C ALA A 414 0.55 5.45 -7.41
N LEU A 415 -0.64 6.03 -7.24
CA LEU A 415 -1.69 5.45 -6.40
C LEU A 415 -2.19 4.12 -6.96
N ALA A 416 -2.47 4.05 -8.26
CA ALA A 416 -2.94 2.83 -8.91
C ALA A 416 -1.91 1.69 -8.77
N ARG A 417 -0.65 1.96 -9.13
CA ARG A 417 0.46 0.99 -8.97
C ARG A 417 0.65 0.55 -7.52
N THR A 418 0.47 1.47 -6.56
CA THR A 418 0.52 1.13 -5.14
C THR A 418 -0.63 0.22 -4.73
N MET A 419 -1.85 0.50 -5.18
CA MET A 419 -3.03 -0.32 -4.85
C MET A 419 -2.98 -1.71 -5.49
N ASP A 420 -2.39 -1.85 -6.67
CA ASP A 420 -2.16 -3.16 -7.28
C ASP A 420 -1.21 -4.01 -6.43
N GLU A 421 -0.13 -3.42 -5.90
CA GLU A 421 0.77 -4.13 -4.99
C GLU A 421 0.10 -4.44 -3.64
N VAL A 422 -0.71 -3.52 -3.10
CA VAL A 422 -1.52 -3.76 -1.90
C VAL A 422 -2.41 -4.99 -2.11
N ARG A 423 -3.07 -5.09 -3.27
CA ARG A 423 -3.91 -6.25 -3.63
C ARG A 423 -3.11 -7.55 -3.63
N GLN A 424 -1.89 -7.54 -4.16
CA GLN A 424 -1.00 -8.71 -4.18
C GLN A 424 -0.48 -9.10 -2.79
N LEU A 425 -0.30 -8.13 -1.88
CA LEU A 425 0.23 -8.38 -0.54
C LEU A 425 -0.86 -8.58 0.52
N LEU A 426 -2.14 -8.39 0.17
CA LEU A 426 -3.31 -8.67 1.00
C LEU A 426 -4.14 -9.88 0.50
N PRO A 427 -3.55 -11.09 0.34
CA PRO A 427 -4.30 -12.27 -0.06
C PRO A 427 -5.32 -12.76 0.98
N LEU A 428 -5.51 -12.07 2.10
CA LEU A 428 -6.45 -12.48 3.16
C LEU A 428 -7.50 -11.41 3.45
N ALA A 429 -7.63 -10.38 2.61
CA ALA A 429 -8.53 -9.27 2.87
C ALA A 429 -10.01 -9.69 2.99
N GLY A 430 -10.40 -10.81 2.36
CA GLY A 430 -11.74 -11.41 2.46
C GLY A 430 -11.84 -12.59 3.45
N THR A 431 -10.76 -12.94 4.14
CA THR A 431 -10.70 -14.10 5.02
C THR A 431 -11.15 -13.75 6.44
N ALA A 432 -12.22 -14.38 6.91
CA ALA A 432 -12.63 -14.31 8.30
C ALA A 432 -11.67 -15.10 9.19
N ARG A 433 -11.35 -14.56 10.37
CA ARG A 433 -10.44 -15.20 11.32
C ARG A 433 -11.15 -15.55 12.62
N LEU A 434 -11.09 -16.83 12.99
CA LEU A 434 -11.57 -17.33 14.28
C LEU A 434 -10.38 -17.70 15.17
N GLN A 435 -10.40 -17.26 16.42
CA GLN A 435 -9.44 -17.69 17.43
C GLN A 435 -10.19 -18.24 18.64
N GLN A 436 -9.99 -19.53 18.94
CA GLN A 436 -10.61 -20.20 20.09
C GLN A 436 -9.50 -20.88 20.90
N GLY A 437 -9.29 -20.40 22.12
CA GLY A 437 -8.11 -20.75 22.91
C GLY A 437 -6.82 -20.39 22.18
N SER A 438 -5.97 -21.39 21.95
CA SER A 438 -4.71 -21.22 21.20
C SER A 438 -4.83 -21.54 19.71
N ALA A 439 -5.93 -22.17 19.28
CA ALA A 439 -6.18 -22.50 17.88
C ALA A 439 -6.58 -21.25 17.08
N VAL A 440 -6.14 -21.21 15.83
CA VAL A 440 -6.46 -20.13 14.88
C VAL A 440 -6.97 -20.77 13.60
N ALA A 441 -8.13 -20.31 13.13
CA ALA A 441 -8.70 -20.71 11.86
C ALA A 441 -8.95 -19.50 10.95
N TRP A 442 -8.85 -19.75 9.65
CA TRP A 442 -9.17 -18.85 8.56
C TRP A 442 -10.33 -19.43 7.76
N PHE A 443 -11.26 -18.60 7.35
CA PHE A 443 -12.46 -18.98 6.61
C PHE A 443 -12.67 -18.02 5.45
N ASP A 444 -13.03 -18.55 4.30
CA ASP A 444 -13.68 -17.76 3.25
C ASP A 444 -15.13 -17.50 3.68
N ALA A 445 -15.48 -16.25 3.96
CA ALA A 445 -16.83 -15.87 4.39
C ALA A 445 -17.89 -16.16 3.31
N ALA A 446 -17.51 -16.23 2.02
CA ALA A 446 -18.41 -16.62 0.94
C ALA A 446 -18.75 -18.12 0.95
N PHE A 447 -17.89 -18.95 1.56
CA PHE A 447 -18.13 -20.39 1.72
C PHE A 447 -18.74 -20.71 3.09
N PHE A 448 -18.18 -20.13 4.16
CA PHE A 448 -18.64 -20.27 5.54
C PHE A 448 -19.04 -18.91 6.11
N PRO A 449 -20.32 -18.51 6.01
CA PRO A 449 -20.79 -17.24 6.58
C PRO A 449 -20.58 -17.16 8.09
N ASN A 450 -20.68 -18.31 8.78
CA ASN A 450 -20.41 -18.45 10.20
C ASN A 450 -19.15 -19.29 10.41
N ALA A 451 -18.15 -18.75 11.11
CA ALA A 451 -16.90 -19.46 11.39
C ALA A 451 -17.05 -20.43 12.58
N GLY A 452 -16.56 -21.66 12.42
CA GLY A 452 -16.63 -22.68 13.48
C GLY A 452 -15.51 -23.71 13.42
N LEU A 453 -14.85 -23.99 14.55
CA LEU A 453 -13.79 -25.00 14.58
C LEU A 453 -14.29 -26.44 14.38
N HIS A 454 -15.59 -26.68 14.58
CA HIS A 454 -16.21 -28.00 14.38
C HIS A 454 -16.16 -28.46 12.91
N TYR A 455 -16.07 -27.54 11.94
CA TYR A 455 -15.95 -27.88 10.52
C TYR A 455 -14.67 -28.66 10.18
N PHE A 456 -13.64 -28.61 11.03
CA PHE A 456 -12.42 -29.38 10.85
C PHE A 456 -12.49 -30.78 11.47
N GLN A 457 -13.63 -31.17 12.05
CA GLN A 457 -13.84 -32.48 12.66
C GLN A 457 -14.69 -33.34 11.72
N PRO A 458 -14.17 -34.47 11.20
CA PRO A 458 -14.98 -35.38 10.37
C PRO A 458 -16.27 -35.84 11.06
N GLN A 459 -16.24 -36.03 12.38
CA GLN A 459 -17.38 -36.46 13.18
C GLN A 459 -18.56 -35.49 13.09
N TYR A 460 -18.30 -34.19 13.02
CA TYR A 460 -19.34 -33.17 12.85
C TYR A 460 -20.14 -33.42 11.56
N TRP A 461 -19.44 -33.58 10.44
CA TRP A 461 -20.08 -33.81 9.14
C TRP A 461 -20.82 -35.15 9.09
N GLN A 462 -20.28 -36.18 9.75
CA GLN A 462 -20.92 -37.49 9.85
C GLN A 462 -22.23 -37.41 10.63
N GLN A 463 -22.24 -36.74 11.78
CA GLN A 463 -23.42 -36.58 12.62
C GLN A 463 -24.52 -35.79 11.93
N GLN A 464 -24.17 -34.86 11.04
CA GLN A 464 -25.12 -34.08 10.25
C GLN A 464 -25.58 -34.80 8.96
N GLY A 465 -25.03 -35.99 8.65
CA GLY A 465 -25.34 -36.69 7.40
C GLY A 465 -24.81 -35.98 6.14
N LEU A 466 -23.79 -35.13 6.28
CA LEU A 466 -23.26 -34.26 5.23
C LEU A 466 -21.97 -34.79 4.59
N VAL A 467 -21.56 -36.02 4.90
CA VAL A 467 -20.44 -36.69 4.23
C VAL A 467 -20.95 -37.33 2.93
N SER A 468 -20.42 -36.86 1.79
CA SER A 468 -20.75 -37.36 0.45
C SER A 468 -19.82 -38.48 -0.03
N GLY A 469 -18.73 -38.73 0.70
CA GLY A 469 -17.80 -39.82 0.43
C GLY A 469 -16.50 -39.66 1.21
N GLN A 470 -15.61 -40.64 1.06
CA GLN A 470 -14.24 -40.58 1.57
C GLN A 470 -13.30 -41.25 0.57
N SER A 471 -12.05 -40.79 0.53
CA SER A 471 -10.97 -41.51 -0.15
C SER A 471 -9.93 -41.92 0.87
N THR A 472 -9.61 -43.22 0.89
CA THR A 472 -8.60 -43.82 1.77
C THR A 472 -7.35 -44.14 0.96
N GLY A 473 -6.44 -43.16 0.89
CA GLY A 473 -5.08 -43.33 0.37
C GLY A 473 -4.08 -43.46 1.52
N ARG A 474 -2.95 -42.73 1.44
CA ARG A 474 -2.01 -42.62 2.59
C ARG A 474 -2.65 -41.98 3.82
N ASN A 475 -3.65 -41.11 3.63
CA ASN A 475 -4.43 -40.45 4.66
C ASN A 475 -5.90 -40.39 4.22
N THR A 476 -6.84 -40.37 5.17
CA THR A 476 -8.26 -40.22 4.88
C THR A 476 -8.59 -38.79 4.49
N VAL A 477 -9.24 -38.64 3.34
CA VAL A 477 -9.79 -37.37 2.86
C VAL A 477 -11.31 -37.48 2.88
N TRP A 478 -11.97 -36.48 3.45
CA TRP A 478 -13.43 -36.46 3.62
C TRP A 478 -14.07 -35.50 2.62
N PHE A 479 -15.04 -35.99 1.84
CA PHE A 479 -15.84 -35.16 0.96
C PHE A 479 -17.11 -34.72 1.71
N VAL A 480 -17.26 -33.43 1.95
CA VAL A 480 -18.32 -32.86 2.79
C VAL A 480 -19.19 -31.89 1.99
N ARG A 481 -20.47 -31.79 2.35
CA ARG A 481 -21.43 -30.89 1.72
C ARG A 481 -21.82 -29.78 2.69
N GLN A 482 -21.77 -28.54 2.24
CA GLN A 482 -22.23 -27.35 2.96
C GLN A 482 -23.20 -26.62 2.03
N ASP A 483 -24.49 -26.71 2.33
CA ASP A 483 -25.56 -26.17 1.48
C ASP A 483 -25.50 -26.74 0.04
N ASP A 484 -25.41 -25.88 -0.97
CA ASP A 484 -25.23 -26.23 -2.39
C ASP A 484 -23.77 -26.50 -2.78
N LYS A 485 -22.83 -26.32 -1.85
CA LYS A 485 -21.38 -26.41 -2.10
C LYS A 485 -20.79 -27.72 -1.57
N GLN A 486 -19.67 -28.12 -2.15
CA GLN A 486 -18.90 -29.28 -1.71
C GLN A 486 -17.46 -28.89 -1.38
N ALA A 487 -16.92 -29.48 -0.32
CA ALA A 487 -15.54 -29.29 0.07
C ALA A 487 -14.85 -30.62 0.38
N VAL A 488 -13.53 -30.55 0.39
CA VAL A 488 -12.60 -31.63 0.70
C VAL A 488 -11.91 -31.26 2.01
N LEU A 489 -12.23 -31.98 3.08
CA LEU A 489 -11.56 -31.83 4.37
C LEU A 489 -10.33 -32.74 4.41
N ARG A 490 -9.17 -32.11 4.62
CA ARG A 490 -7.88 -32.79 4.69
C ARG A 490 -7.11 -32.42 5.96
N HIS A 491 -6.70 -33.45 6.69
CA HIS A 491 -5.75 -33.33 7.79
C HIS A 491 -4.31 -33.49 7.25
N TYR A 492 -3.38 -32.64 7.69
CA TYR A 492 -1.97 -32.77 7.28
C TYR A 492 -1.23 -33.75 8.16
N TYR A 493 -0.56 -34.71 7.52
CA TYR A 493 0.36 -35.63 8.18
C TYR A 493 1.80 -35.41 7.71
N ARG A 494 2.77 -35.81 8.55
CA ARG A 494 4.20 -35.86 8.23
C ARG A 494 4.52 -37.11 7.42
N GLY A 495 5.18 -36.91 6.28
CA GLY A 495 5.81 -37.98 5.50
C GLY A 495 7.29 -38.19 5.87
N GLY A 496 7.92 -39.17 5.20
CA GLY A 496 9.35 -39.47 5.37
C GLY A 496 9.69 -40.20 6.67
N LEU A 497 10.99 -40.34 6.96
CA LEU A 497 11.49 -41.10 8.13
C LEU A 497 10.97 -40.55 9.47
N ILE A 498 10.84 -39.22 9.60
CA ILE A 498 10.29 -38.56 10.79
C ILE A 498 8.82 -38.94 10.99
N GLY A 499 8.07 -39.14 9.91
CA GLY A 499 6.69 -39.61 9.94
C GLY A 499 6.54 -41.04 10.50
N LYS A 500 7.61 -41.84 10.59
CA LYS A 500 7.55 -43.14 11.27
C LYS A 500 7.49 -43.01 12.80
N ILE A 501 7.99 -41.90 13.35
CA ILE A 501 8.06 -41.62 14.80
C ILE A 501 6.91 -40.71 15.23
N ASN A 502 6.59 -39.68 14.43
CA ASN A 502 5.50 -38.75 14.71
C ASN A 502 4.81 -38.33 13.40
N LYS A 503 3.60 -38.87 13.18
CA LYS A 503 2.82 -38.65 11.96
C LYS A 503 2.04 -37.33 11.93
N ASP A 504 1.80 -36.70 13.06
CA ASP A 504 0.65 -35.78 13.23
C ASP A 504 1.08 -34.39 13.71
N CYS A 505 2.14 -34.30 14.51
CA CYS A 505 2.62 -33.02 15.03
C CYS A 505 3.77 -32.45 14.19
N PHE A 506 3.64 -31.20 13.75
CA PHE A 506 4.66 -30.42 13.06
C PHE A 506 5.50 -29.56 14.03
N TRP A 507 6.67 -29.11 13.57
CA TRP A 507 7.55 -28.26 14.38
C TRP A 507 6.99 -26.84 14.41
N PRO A 508 7.08 -26.09 15.52
CA PRO A 508 6.49 -24.77 15.62
C PRO A 508 7.06 -23.82 14.57
N VAL A 509 6.16 -23.22 13.77
CA VAL A 509 6.46 -22.20 12.78
C VAL A 509 5.47 -21.02 12.94
N PRO A 510 5.77 -19.84 12.41
CA PRO A 510 4.81 -18.74 12.36
C PRO A 510 3.50 -19.18 11.69
N LEU A 511 2.36 -18.66 12.16
CA LEU A 511 1.01 -19.06 11.71
C LEU A 511 0.90 -19.18 10.18
N ARG A 512 1.29 -18.15 9.43
CA ARG A 512 1.16 -18.13 7.97
C ARG A 512 2.11 -19.08 7.23
N GLN A 513 3.15 -19.57 7.90
CA GLN A 513 4.07 -20.57 7.35
C GLN A 513 3.64 -22.01 7.69
N SER A 514 2.63 -22.17 8.54
CA SER A 514 2.07 -23.49 8.81
C SER A 514 1.42 -24.05 7.55
N ARG A 515 1.40 -25.37 7.45
CA ARG A 515 1.03 -26.13 6.23
C ARG A 515 -0.29 -25.67 5.63
N ALA A 516 -1.38 -25.77 6.40
CA ALA A 516 -2.71 -25.35 5.96
C ALA A 516 -2.81 -23.86 5.65
N MET A 517 -2.21 -23.00 6.48
CA MET A 517 -2.30 -21.55 6.30
C MET A 517 -1.51 -21.07 5.07
N ALA A 518 -0.33 -21.65 4.83
CA ALA A 518 0.48 -21.35 3.66
C ALA A 518 -0.22 -21.77 2.37
N GLU A 519 -0.83 -22.96 2.36
CA GLU A 519 -1.59 -23.44 1.21
C GLU A 519 -2.88 -22.62 0.99
N TYR A 520 -3.63 -22.31 2.04
CA TYR A 520 -4.80 -21.43 1.97
C TYR A 520 -4.45 -20.08 1.35
N ALA A 521 -3.39 -19.43 1.85
CA ALA A 521 -2.95 -18.13 1.34
C ALA A 521 -2.48 -18.21 -0.12
N LEU A 522 -1.78 -19.28 -0.49
CA LEU A 522 -1.32 -19.49 -1.86
C LEU A 522 -2.49 -19.73 -2.82
N LEU A 523 -3.44 -20.59 -2.45
CA LEU A 523 -4.68 -20.85 -3.21
C LEU A 523 -5.48 -19.56 -3.41
N TRP A 524 -5.65 -18.77 -2.35
CA TRP A 524 -6.37 -17.50 -2.44
C TRP A 524 -5.67 -16.53 -3.39
N GLN A 525 -4.35 -16.42 -3.27
CA GLN A 525 -3.54 -15.59 -4.17
C GLN A 525 -3.70 -16.04 -5.64
N MET A 526 -3.61 -17.34 -5.91
CA MET A 526 -3.74 -17.90 -7.25
C MET A 526 -5.15 -17.70 -7.83
N GLN A 527 -6.20 -17.79 -7.00
CA GLN A 527 -7.56 -17.43 -7.42
C GLN A 527 -7.68 -15.96 -7.81
N SER A 528 -7.03 -15.05 -7.06
CA SER A 528 -7.04 -13.62 -7.41
C SER A 528 -6.35 -13.32 -8.75
N TRP A 529 -5.46 -14.20 -9.20
CA TRP A 529 -4.84 -14.15 -10.54
C TRP A 529 -5.65 -14.89 -11.62
N GLY A 530 -6.80 -15.45 -11.28
CA GLY A 530 -7.64 -16.24 -12.20
C GLY A 530 -7.00 -17.55 -12.64
N LEU A 531 -6.03 -18.08 -11.88
CA LEU A 531 -5.44 -19.40 -12.13
C LEU A 531 -6.46 -20.51 -11.78
N PRO A 532 -6.48 -21.63 -12.53
CA PRO A 532 -7.45 -22.69 -12.31
C PRO A 532 -7.04 -23.57 -11.11
N VAL A 533 -7.33 -23.07 -9.92
CA VAL A 533 -7.14 -23.75 -8.64
C VAL A 533 -8.45 -23.77 -7.85
N PRO A 534 -8.66 -24.76 -6.98
CA PRO A 534 -9.85 -24.79 -6.15
C PRO A 534 -9.85 -23.65 -5.12
N ARG A 535 -11.05 -23.25 -4.69
CA ARG A 535 -11.21 -22.23 -3.65
C ARG A 535 -10.74 -22.76 -2.30
N PRO A 536 -9.91 -22.01 -1.56
CA PRO A 536 -9.60 -22.37 -0.19
C PRO A 536 -10.75 -21.94 0.73
N CYS A 537 -11.53 -22.91 1.23
CA CYS A 537 -12.72 -22.64 2.04
C CYS A 537 -12.36 -22.30 3.49
N ALA A 538 -11.46 -23.08 4.10
CA ALA A 538 -11.01 -22.83 5.47
C ALA A 538 -9.65 -23.48 5.77
N ALA A 539 -8.90 -22.94 6.72
CA ALA A 539 -7.66 -23.53 7.22
C ALA A 539 -7.56 -23.40 8.74
N LEU A 540 -6.93 -24.39 9.38
CA LEU A 540 -6.79 -24.47 10.82
C LEU A 540 -5.34 -24.69 11.22
N TYR A 541 -4.93 -23.95 12.24
CA TYR A 541 -3.67 -24.10 12.97
C TYR A 541 -3.96 -24.36 14.45
N GLN A 542 -3.57 -25.54 14.92
CA GLN A 542 -3.76 -25.96 16.32
C GLN A 542 -2.41 -26.13 17.00
N PRO A 543 -1.91 -25.12 17.73
CA PRO A 543 -0.65 -25.23 18.44
C PRO A 543 -0.77 -26.16 19.65
N ARG A 544 0.26 -26.98 19.85
CA ARG A 544 0.51 -27.74 21.08
C ARG A 544 1.44 -26.94 21.96
N ARG A 545 0.95 -26.52 23.13
CA ARG A 545 1.69 -25.69 24.07
C ARG A 545 2.05 -26.47 25.33
N TRP A 546 3.23 -26.18 25.86
CA TRP A 546 3.69 -26.63 27.16
C TRP A 546 4.35 -25.44 27.86
N LEU A 547 3.93 -25.13 29.09
CA LEU A 547 4.34 -23.93 29.83
C LEU A 547 4.27 -22.63 29.01
N GLY A 548 3.21 -22.47 28.20
CA GLY A 548 2.99 -21.29 27.35
C GLY A 548 3.82 -21.24 26.06
N ILE A 549 4.78 -22.15 25.86
CA ILE A 549 5.62 -22.24 24.67
C ILE A 549 4.99 -23.24 23.69
N THR A 550 4.91 -22.88 22.40
CA THR A 550 4.44 -23.79 21.36
C THR A 550 5.60 -24.70 20.94
N TRP A 551 5.47 -26.01 21.18
CA TRP A 551 6.49 -27.00 20.85
C TRP A 551 6.12 -27.88 19.66
N ALA A 552 4.85 -27.85 19.23
CA ALA A 552 4.39 -28.45 17.99
C ALA A 552 3.06 -27.83 17.52
N TYR A 553 2.56 -28.21 16.35
CA TYR A 553 1.20 -27.88 15.90
C TYR A 553 0.57 -28.98 15.03
N ARG A 554 -0.76 -28.98 14.91
CA ARG A 554 -1.55 -29.72 13.91
C ARG A 554 -2.21 -28.77 12.93
N ALA A 555 -2.53 -29.26 11.73
CA ALA A 555 -3.12 -28.43 10.70
C ALA A 555 -4.13 -29.21 9.86
N ASP A 556 -5.19 -28.49 9.46
CA ASP A 556 -6.31 -29.00 8.67
C ASP A 556 -6.71 -27.94 7.65
N ILE A 557 -7.22 -28.37 6.49
CA ILE A 557 -7.70 -27.47 5.45
C ILE A 557 -9.00 -28.02 4.85
N LEU A 558 -9.91 -27.11 4.50
CA LEU A 558 -11.06 -27.35 3.64
C LEU A 558 -10.84 -26.62 2.32
N ILE A 559 -10.94 -27.35 1.22
CA ILE A 559 -10.77 -26.85 -0.14
C ILE A 559 -12.02 -27.21 -0.94
N GLU A 560 -12.53 -26.30 -1.77
CA GLU A 560 -13.71 -26.55 -2.60
C GLU A 560 -13.46 -27.72 -3.56
N ARG A 561 -14.45 -28.60 -3.69
CA ARG A 561 -14.39 -29.71 -4.63
C ARG A 561 -14.78 -29.21 -6.01
N ILE A 562 -13.93 -29.46 -7.02
CA ILE A 562 -14.30 -29.20 -8.41
C ILE A 562 -15.32 -30.27 -8.85
N GLU A 563 -16.55 -29.85 -9.06
CA GLU A 563 -17.66 -30.76 -9.36
C GLU A 563 -17.48 -31.47 -10.70
N GLY A 564 -17.67 -32.80 -10.70
CA GLY A 564 -17.59 -33.61 -11.91
C GLY A 564 -16.20 -33.72 -12.52
N ALA A 565 -15.15 -33.24 -11.84
CA ALA A 565 -13.79 -33.34 -12.33
C ALA A 565 -13.15 -34.69 -11.98
N THR A 566 -12.31 -35.17 -12.90
CA THR A 566 -11.59 -36.45 -12.80
C THR A 566 -10.10 -36.18 -12.98
N ASP A 567 -9.24 -36.91 -12.27
CA ASP A 567 -7.79 -36.71 -12.43
C ASP A 567 -7.29 -37.20 -13.78
N LEU A 568 -6.24 -36.55 -14.29
CA LEU A 568 -5.71 -36.78 -15.63
C LEU A 568 -5.26 -38.23 -15.83
N ALA A 569 -4.75 -38.91 -14.79
CA ALA A 569 -4.40 -40.32 -14.92
C ALA A 569 -5.64 -41.18 -15.20
N GLN A 570 -6.72 -40.98 -14.45
CA GLN A 570 -7.98 -41.70 -14.70
C GLN A 570 -8.59 -41.34 -16.07
N VAL A 571 -8.53 -40.07 -16.49
CA VAL A 571 -8.97 -39.67 -17.84
C VAL A 571 -8.20 -40.44 -18.92
N LEU A 572 -6.87 -40.53 -18.79
CA LEU A 572 -6.02 -41.22 -19.76
C LEU A 572 -6.21 -42.75 -19.76
N GLN A 573 -6.71 -43.35 -18.68
CA GLN A 573 -7.11 -44.76 -18.69
C GLN A 573 -8.40 -45.01 -19.48
N GLN A 574 -9.23 -43.98 -19.67
CA GLN A 574 -10.54 -44.07 -20.32
C GLN A 574 -10.55 -43.55 -21.75
N GLN A 575 -9.77 -42.51 -22.05
CA GLN A 575 -9.75 -41.84 -23.35
C GLN A 575 -8.42 -41.14 -23.64
N SER A 576 -8.11 -40.95 -24.92
CA SER A 576 -6.98 -40.12 -25.36
C SER A 576 -7.35 -38.63 -25.38
N LEU A 577 -6.42 -37.77 -24.99
CA LEU A 577 -6.55 -36.32 -25.19
C LEU A 577 -6.09 -35.90 -26.58
N SER A 578 -6.78 -34.93 -27.18
CA SER A 578 -6.37 -34.30 -28.44
C SER A 578 -5.12 -33.44 -28.28
N ALA A 579 -4.44 -33.14 -29.39
CA ALA A 579 -3.28 -32.24 -29.39
C ALA A 579 -3.62 -30.84 -28.82
N ALA A 580 -4.83 -30.33 -29.11
CA ALA A 580 -5.31 -29.06 -28.58
C ALA A 580 -5.48 -29.10 -27.06
N GLN A 581 -5.98 -30.21 -26.49
CA GLN A 581 -6.09 -30.38 -25.04
C GLN A 581 -4.71 -30.46 -24.37
N TRP A 582 -3.73 -31.13 -24.99
CA TRP A 582 -2.34 -31.10 -24.51
C TRP A 582 -1.75 -29.70 -24.52
N GLN A 583 -1.98 -28.91 -25.58
CA GLN A 583 -1.57 -27.51 -25.66
C GLN A 583 -2.23 -26.66 -24.58
N GLN A 584 -3.55 -26.83 -24.35
CA GLN A 584 -4.29 -26.15 -23.29
C GLN A 584 -3.71 -26.47 -21.91
N LEU A 585 -3.36 -27.74 -21.65
CA LEU A 585 -2.69 -28.16 -20.41
C LEU A 585 -1.31 -27.50 -20.27
N GLY A 586 -0.54 -27.44 -21.35
CA GLY A 586 0.75 -26.74 -21.40
C GLY A 586 0.63 -25.25 -21.08
N SER A 587 -0.30 -24.56 -21.73
CA SER A 587 -0.61 -23.15 -21.49
C SER A 587 -1.04 -22.92 -20.04
N MET A 588 -1.89 -23.79 -19.48
CA MET A 588 -2.25 -23.72 -18.06
C MET A 588 -1.01 -23.73 -17.17
N ILE A 589 -0.11 -24.71 -17.33
CA ILE A 589 1.11 -24.83 -16.50
C ILE A 589 2.01 -23.59 -16.68
N ALA A 590 2.13 -23.07 -17.89
CA ALA A 590 2.90 -21.84 -18.17
C ALA A 590 2.36 -20.63 -17.41
N ARG A 591 1.03 -20.46 -17.32
CA ARG A 591 0.40 -19.39 -16.52
C ARG A 591 0.80 -19.46 -15.05
N PHE A 592 0.85 -20.66 -14.45
CA PHE A 592 1.36 -20.81 -13.08
C PHE A 592 2.83 -20.38 -12.97
N HIS A 593 3.67 -20.77 -13.92
CA HIS A 593 5.09 -20.44 -13.92
C HIS A 593 5.37 -18.94 -14.18
N GLN A 594 4.56 -18.24 -14.99
CA GLN A 594 4.62 -16.78 -15.16
C GLN A 594 4.43 -16.04 -13.84
N HIS A 595 3.54 -16.55 -12.98
CA HIS A 595 3.34 -16.05 -11.63
C HIS A 595 4.35 -16.61 -10.61
N SER A 596 5.42 -17.27 -11.06
CA SER A 596 6.45 -17.89 -10.20
C SER A 596 5.90 -18.94 -9.23
N VAL A 597 4.77 -19.58 -9.55
CA VAL A 597 4.19 -20.63 -8.70
C VAL A 597 4.96 -21.92 -8.89
N TYR A 598 5.71 -22.31 -7.86
CA TYR A 598 6.38 -23.59 -7.81
C TYR A 598 5.46 -24.67 -7.22
N HIS A 599 5.21 -25.71 -8.02
CA HIS A 599 4.49 -26.91 -7.58
C HIS A 599 5.48 -28.00 -7.13
N SER A 600 5.43 -28.39 -5.86
CA SER A 600 6.36 -29.38 -5.27
C SER A 600 6.13 -30.81 -5.74
N ASP A 601 4.93 -31.14 -6.19
CA ASP A 601 4.57 -32.49 -6.64
C ASP A 601 3.66 -32.46 -7.88
N LEU A 602 4.12 -31.83 -8.97
CA LEU A 602 3.34 -31.82 -10.21
C LEU A 602 3.35 -33.21 -10.86
N ASN A 603 2.19 -33.87 -10.85
CA ASN A 603 1.98 -35.19 -11.44
C ASN A 603 0.56 -35.30 -12.01
N CYS A 604 0.28 -36.35 -12.79
CA CYS A 604 -1.02 -36.54 -13.46
C CYS A 604 -2.21 -36.80 -12.53
N HIS A 605 -2.01 -37.17 -11.26
CA HIS A 605 -3.12 -37.27 -10.30
C HIS A 605 -3.49 -35.92 -9.68
N ASN A 606 -2.57 -34.95 -9.73
CA ASN A 606 -2.77 -33.59 -9.21
C ASN A 606 -3.29 -32.61 -10.28
N ILE A 607 -3.61 -33.11 -11.48
CA ILE A 607 -4.24 -32.37 -12.56
C ILE A 607 -5.65 -32.94 -12.73
N LEU A 608 -6.67 -32.09 -12.62
CA LEU A 608 -8.06 -32.49 -12.86
C LEU A 608 -8.54 -31.94 -14.20
N LEU A 609 -9.45 -32.68 -14.84
CA LEU A 609 -10.22 -32.24 -16.00
C LEU A 609 -11.70 -32.23 -15.63
N ASP A 610 -12.35 -31.09 -15.76
CA ASP A 610 -13.80 -30.97 -15.51
C ASP A 610 -14.63 -31.32 -16.75
N LYS A 611 -15.96 -31.38 -16.56
CA LYS A 611 -16.93 -31.71 -17.62
C LYS A 611 -16.95 -30.70 -18.78
N GLN A 612 -16.42 -29.49 -18.57
CA GLN A 612 -16.35 -28.43 -19.58
C GLN A 612 -15.03 -28.48 -20.36
N GLY A 613 -14.16 -29.46 -20.08
CA GLY A 613 -12.86 -29.58 -20.73
C GLY A 613 -11.81 -28.61 -20.16
N LYS A 614 -12.04 -28.02 -18.99
CA LYS A 614 -11.08 -27.13 -18.33
C LYS A 614 -10.19 -27.94 -17.38
N PHE A 615 -8.88 -27.71 -17.50
CA PHE A 615 -7.89 -28.27 -16.58
C PHE A 615 -7.79 -27.43 -15.30
N TRP A 616 -7.59 -28.12 -14.19
CA TRP A 616 -7.37 -27.56 -12.86
C TRP A 616 -6.14 -28.20 -12.22
N LEU A 617 -5.45 -27.44 -11.37
CA LEU A 617 -4.35 -27.95 -10.57
C LEU A 617 -4.76 -28.01 -9.09
N ILE A 618 -4.41 -29.09 -8.41
CA ILE A 618 -4.73 -29.35 -7.00
C ILE A 618 -3.47 -29.80 -6.23
N ASP A 619 -3.61 -29.92 -4.90
CA ASP A 619 -2.56 -30.33 -3.96
C ASP A 619 -1.36 -29.39 -3.90
N PHE A 620 -1.58 -28.20 -3.36
CA PHE A 620 -0.56 -27.17 -3.21
C PHE A 620 0.26 -27.33 -1.92
N ASP A 621 0.30 -28.52 -1.35
CA ASP A 621 1.05 -28.80 -0.15
C ASP A 621 2.57 -28.67 -0.42
N LYS A 622 3.26 -27.82 0.37
CA LYS A 622 4.68 -27.40 0.16
C LYS A 622 4.94 -26.61 -1.12
N CYS A 623 3.90 -26.14 -1.80
CA CYS A 623 4.06 -25.21 -2.91
C CYS A 623 4.35 -23.81 -2.39
N ALA A 624 4.95 -22.97 -3.23
CA ALA A 624 5.32 -21.61 -2.86
C ALA A 624 5.53 -20.74 -4.10
N LEU A 625 5.60 -19.43 -3.91
CA LEU A 625 6.15 -18.51 -4.91
C LEU A 625 7.69 -18.61 -4.87
N ARG A 626 8.30 -19.02 -5.97
CA ARG A 626 9.75 -19.23 -6.07
C ARG A 626 10.32 -18.40 -7.22
N ALA A 627 11.21 -17.47 -6.89
CA ALA A 627 11.89 -16.65 -7.88
C ALA A 627 12.84 -17.49 -8.77
N GLY A 628 13.11 -16.97 -9.98
CA GLY A 628 13.94 -17.63 -10.99
C GLY A 628 13.16 -18.68 -11.79
N ASN A 629 13.79 -19.20 -12.85
CA ASN A 629 13.15 -20.12 -13.80
C ASN A 629 13.75 -21.53 -13.80
N ASP A 630 14.88 -21.74 -13.11
CA ASP A 630 15.65 -23.01 -13.14
C ASP A 630 14.85 -24.22 -12.67
N TRP A 631 13.84 -24.01 -11.83
CA TRP A 631 12.98 -25.06 -11.31
C TRP A 631 11.84 -25.46 -12.24
N GLN A 632 11.48 -24.63 -13.23
CA GLN A 632 10.31 -24.82 -14.08
C GLN A 632 10.42 -26.10 -14.94
N GLN A 633 11.60 -26.31 -15.54
CA GLN A 633 11.87 -27.51 -16.33
C GLN A 633 11.86 -28.78 -15.47
N ALA A 634 12.38 -28.71 -14.24
CA ALA A 634 12.33 -29.82 -13.30
C ALA A 634 10.89 -30.14 -12.83
N THR A 635 9.99 -29.16 -12.85
CA THR A 635 8.55 -29.36 -12.59
C THR A 635 7.87 -30.05 -13.77
N LEU A 636 8.13 -29.63 -15.01
CA LEU A 636 7.62 -30.31 -16.22
C LEU A 636 8.14 -31.75 -16.32
N ALA A 637 9.41 -31.98 -16.04
CA ALA A 637 10.01 -33.31 -16.04
C ALA A 637 9.43 -34.24 -14.95
N ARG A 638 8.88 -33.70 -13.85
CA ARG A 638 8.13 -34.50 -12.86
C ARG A 638 6.81 -35.01 -13.44
N LEU A 639 6.06 -34.14 -14.12
CA LEU A 639 4.83 -34.53 -14.79
C LEU A 639 5.06 -35.59 -15.87
N GLN A 640 6.10 -35.41 -16.70
CA GLN A 640 6.44 -36.38 -17.74
C GLN A 640 6.75 -37.75 -17.13
N ARG A 641 7.54 -37.80 -16.05
CA ARG A 641 7.86 -39.04 -15.34
C ARG A 641 6.63 -39.71 -14.72
N SER A 642 5.67 -38.94 -14.21
CA SER A 642 4.43 -39.55 -13.71
C SER A 642 3.62 -40.19 -14.82
N LEU A 643 3.53 -39.54 -15.99
CA LEU A 643 2.83 -40.10 -17.16
C LEU A 643 3.48 -41.41 -17.65
N GLN A 644 4.82 -41.42 -17.76
CA GLN A 644 5.59 -42.62 -18.12
C GLN A 644 5.40 -43.76 -17.11
N LYS A 645 5.36 -43.42 -15.81
CA LYS A 645 5.14 -44.40 -14.75
C LYS A 645 3.76 -45.06 -14.86
N GLU A 646 2.70 -44.26 -15.00
CA GLU A 646 1.33 -44.78 -15.13
C GLU A 646 1.14 -45.59 -16.43
N GLN A 647 1.79 -45.20 -17.53
CA GLN A 647 1.83 -45.98 -18.76
C GLN A 647 2.45 -47.38 -18.55
N GLY A 648 3.47 -47.49 -17.69
CA GLY A 648 4.07 -48.78 -17.35
C GLY A 648 3.21 -49.66 -16.43
N LEU A 649 2.23 -49.07 -15.73
CA LEU A 649 1.33 -49.79 -14.81
C LEU A 649 0.02 -50.23 -15.48
N HIS A 650 -0.45 -49.48 -16.47
CA HIS A 650 -1.76 -49.69 -17.09
C HIS A 650 -1.64 -49.87 -18.61
N SER A 651 -1.97 -51.06 -19.11
CA SER A 651 -1.92 -51.39 -20.54
C SER A 651 -2.88 -50.56 -21.41
N SER A 652 -3.97 -50.05 -20.84
CA SER A 652 -4.96 -49.20 -21.49
C SER A 652 -4.71 -47.69 -21.32
N PHE A 653 -3.52 -47.28 -20.87
CA PHE A 653 -3.20 -45.87 -20.63
C PHE A 653 -2.91 -45.13 -21.95
N SER A 654 -3.80 -44.20 -22.29
CA SER A 654 -3.85 -43.46 -23.56
C SER A 654 -2.87 -42.29 -23.62
N TRP A 655 -1.61 -42.51 -23.24
CA TRP A 655 -0.51 -41.55 -23.38
C TRP A 655 0.63 -42.15 -24.20
N GLN A 656 1.21 -41.34 -25.08
CA GLN A 656 2.38 -41.72 -25.86
C GLN A 656 3.40 -40.57 -25.87
N PRO A 657 4.73 -40.86 -25.88
CA PRO A 657 5.76 -39.82 -25.88
C PRO A 657 5.64 -38.77 -26.99
N GLN A 658 5.06 -39.13 -28.14
CA GLN A 658 4.82 -38.24 -29.29
C GLN A 658 3.81 -37.11 -28.99
N LEU A 659 3.02 -37.22 -27.92
CA LEU A 659 2.07 -36.18 -27.50
C LEU A 659 2.71 -35.10 -26.62
N TRP A 660 3.88 -35.37 -26.02
CA TRP A 660 4.59 -34.42 -25.16
C TRP A 660 4.97 -33.10 -25.85
N PRO A 661 5.44 -33.10 -27.13
CA PRO A 661 5.67 -31.87 -27.89
C PRO A 661 4.45 -30.94 -27.97
N ALA A 662 3.22 -31.46 -28.02
CA ALA A 662 2.01 -30.63 -28.05
C ALA A 662 1.84 -29.85 -26.74
N LEU A 663 2.11 -30.47 -25.59
CA LEU A 663 2.12 -29.78 -24.29
C LEU A 663 3.19 -28.69 -24.25
N LEU A 664 4.43 -29.02 -24.67
CA LEU A 664 5.52 -28.05 -24.68
C LEU A 664 5.24 -26.86 -25.62
N HIS A 665 4.57 -27.11 -26.74
CA HIS A 665 4.15 -26.07 -27.68
C HIS A 665 3.19 -25.07 -27.01
N GLY A 666 2.11 -25.55 -26.38
CA GLY A 666 1.17 -24.67 -25.67
C GLY A 666 1.81 -23.95 -24.48
N TYR A 667 2.75 -24.60 -23.79
CA TYR A 667 3.53 -23.99 -22.72
C TYR A 667 4.39 -22.82 -23.24
N GLN A 668 5.11 -23.02 -24.35
CA GLN A 668 5.97 -21.99 -24.93
C GLN A 668 5.18 -20.81 -25.50
N GLN A 669 4.09 -21.08 -26.24
CA GLN A 669 3.22 -20.05 -26.80
C GLN A 669 2.72 -19.09 -25.71
N GLN A 670 2.30 -19.64 -24.56
CA GLN A 670 1.83 -18.84 -23.44
C GLN A 670 2.93 -17.97 -22.80
N LEU A 671 4.19 -18.39 -22.85
CA LEU A 671 5.30 -17.60 -22.30
C LEU A 671 5.78 -16.49 -23.25
N THR A 672 5.57 -16.66 -24.55
CA THR A 672 6.01 -15.71 -25.60
C THR A 672 4.95 -14.69 -26.00
N GLY A 673 3.67 -14.99 -25.78
CA GLY A 673 2.55 -14.07 -25.96
C GLY A 673 2.28 -13.27 -24.68
#